data_AF-A0A7X9DD92-F1
#
_entry.id   AF-A0A7X9DD92-F1
#
_cell.length_a   1.000
_cell.length_b   1.000
_cell.length_c   1.000
_cell.angle_alpha   90.00
_cell.angle_beta   90.00
_cell.angle_gamma   90.00
#
_symmetry.space_group_name_H-M   'P 1'
#
loop_
_entity.id
_entity.type
_entity.pdbx_description
1 polymer ?
#
loop_
_entity_poly.entity_id
_entity_poly.type
_entity_poly.pdbx_seq_one_letter_code
_entity_poly.pdbx_strand_id
1 'polypeptide(L)'
;MKKDKRYIMGINLSSHDRSVCLLEDEKIACAISEERLDRRKRSEIYFKQSAPRTVFEIQTLLPMRAISYCLETTQIGIDDVSLFVIGRSIISAKESTLQSLPIKDKSKIVEIPFPNHHLAHAYSTYFCSPYKESAILVIDEQGSWLNKTEYEKCSLYYAKGTNVSLLKTYKGTINDGSLGVFFDYFCALLGLSEAGRFPAAGKLMALAAYGNKNNLLSPILKYRQDGNVGFSYLDIKKLCDRVGIEYIFNKRKIDRHYETGLSYFSFKNLSSNSRLGKDFAYLAQTELEKGVLHIANHLTKIQPSKNLSYAGGVALNCIANSLIIKSSLFKNLFIQPAATDDGTAIGLAYYGLYKLYKSQKRSVLYTAYLGKEYTHDDYKNAIQSEPFNLKLLPNKNLLRNTAKLLARGKIIGWFQGRSEFGPRALGNRSILAHPGIKGIKKKLNEKIKKRETFRPFAPVIIENRTRDFFNLPIKSPFMLLNTSVKPLMKNKIPEVIHVDGSSRIQTVNLEENPLLYKLLQMFNQITNLPLLLNTSFNTEDEPIVEKPRDALRTFFKTNIDCLVLGPYLIEKDNLPKKQLKKIREIFASETVNFEKKGQSAMNKGFYQEAIDNFIKALKISCFKNESEIYANIAKCYFSLSKYKLAAKNAVKSIEINYQSTISYLIAFRSYNKLNRSRLSLNILKSGVKNNPKEGILYLELAEFYIKNKKNKEVIKLIKKLIQLEYRLPYVCKMLKNISNN
;
A
#
# COMPACT_ATOMS: atom_id res chain seq x y z
N MET A 1 36.23 13.39 -17.73
CA MET A 1 35.60 13.38 -16.39
C MET A 1 34.34 12.54 -16.47
N LYS A 2 34.21 11.47 -15.67
CA LYS A 2 32.91 10.78 -15.52
C LYS A 2 31.95 11.80 -14.90
N LYS A 3 30.83 12.09 -15.56
CA LYS A 3 29.76 12.91 -14.98
C LYS A 3 29.28 12.17 -13.72
N ASP A 4 29.29 12.83 -12.57
CA ASP A 4 28.67 12.28 -11.37
C ASP A 4 27.20 12.01 -11.67
N LYS A 5 26.78 10.77 -11.41
CA LYS A 5 25.40 10.32 -11.61
C LYS A 5 24.48 11.10 -10.68
N ARG A 6 23.32 11.51 -11.18
CA ARG A 6 22.33 12.24 -10.38
C ARG A 6 21.30 11.29 -9.81
N TYR A 7 21.06 11.38 -8.51
CA TYR A 7 20.06 10.57 -7.82
C TYR A 7 18.93 11.43 -7.26
N ILE A 8 17.70 11.21 -7.72
CA ILE A 8 16.51 11.97 -7.26
C ILE A 8 15.52 10.99 -6.66
N MET A 9 15.19 11.17 -5.39
CA MET A 9 14.27 10.30 -4.66
C MET A 9 12.92 10.98 -4.45
N GLY A 10 11.87 10.46 -5.07
CA GLY A 10 10.49 10.82 -4.78
C GLY A 10 9.94 9.97 -3.63
N ILE A 11 9.35 10.61 -2.61
CA ILE A 11 8.81 9.93 -1.43
C ILE A 11 7.34 10.31 -1.24
N ASN A 12 6.45 9.33 -1.39
CA ASN A 12 5.03 9.49 -1.05
C ASN A 12 4.82 9.31 0.45
N LEU A 13 4.28 10.34 1.10
CA LEU A 13 4.02 10.42 2.54
C LEU A 13 2.53 10.48 2.88
N SER A 14 1.64 10.05 1.98
CA SER A 14 0.21 9.83 2.25
C SER A 14 -0.03 8.91 3.46
N SER A 15 -1.22 8.98 4.04
CA SER A 15 -1.62 8.19 5.22
C SER A 15 -1.69 6.67 4.95
N HIS A 16 -1.82 6.30 3.67
CA HIS A 16 -1.74 4.94 3.12
C HIS A 16 -0.90 4.94 1.84
N ASP A 17 -0.64 3.75 1.29
CA ASP A 17 0.04 3.53 0.00
C ASP A 17 1.40 4.24 -0.12
N ARG A 18 2.09 4.40 1.02
CA ARG A 18 3.43 4.99 1.09
C ARG A 18 4.39 4.24 0.18
N SER A 19 5.21 4.97 -0.55
CA SER A 19 6.08 4.43 -1.59
C SER A 19 7.28 5.34 -1.85
N VAL A 20 8.28 4.78 -2.54
CA VAL A 20 9.49 5.49 -2.92
C VAL A 20 9.82 5.17 -4.38
N CYS A 21 10.30 6.18 -5.10
CA CYS A 21 10.92 6.05 -6.42
C CYS A 21 12.28 6.73 -6.40
N LEU A 22 13.30 6.05 -6.90
CA LEU A 22 14.64 6.58 -7.08
C LEU A 22 14.97 6.63 -8.58
N LEU A 23 15.26 7.83 -9.06
CA LEU A 23 15.82 8.06 -10.38
C LEU A 23 17.34 8.01 -10.33
N GLU A 24 17.94 7.41 -11.35
CA GLU A 24 19.35 7.54 -11.72
C GLU A 24 19.39 8.26 -13.07
N ASP A 25 19.84 9.51 -13.02
CA ASP A 25 19.69 10.50 -14.09
C ASP A 25 18.22 10.65 -14.52
N GLU A 26 17.86 10.21 -15.74
CA GLU A 26 16.48 10.28 -16.24
C GLU A 26 15.70 8.98 -16.06
N LYS A 27 16.34 7.89 -15.67
CA LYS A 27 15.72 6.56 -15.62
C LYS A 27 15.28 6.21 -14.21
N ILE A 28 14.14 5.51 -14.10
CA ILE A 28 13.74 4.90 -12.83
C ILE A 28 14.69 3.74 -12.53
N ALA A 29 15.55 3.94 -11.53
CA ALA A 29 16.46 2.90 -11.06
C ALA A 29 15.72 1.90 -10.18
N CYS A 30 14.85 2.37 -9.29
CA CYS A 30 14.03 1.53 -8.43
C CYS A 30 12.74 2.25 -8.01
N ALA A 31 11.61 1.55 -7.93
CA ALA A 31 10.38 2.05 -7.31
C ALA A 31 9.62 0.93 -6.60
N ILE A 32 9.16 1.18 -5.37
CA ILE A 32 8.45 0.18 -4.58
C ILE A 32 7.52 0.79 -3.52
N SER A 33 6.41 0.10 -3.24
CA SER A 33 5.45 0.45 -2.18
C SER A 33 5.90 -0.17 -0.86
N GLU A 34 5.83 0.58 0.25
CA GLU A 34 6.25 0.13 1.58
C GLU A 34 5.50 -1.13 2.02
N GLU A 35 4.24 -1.31 1.57
CA GLU A 35 3.44 -2.52 1.87
C GLU A 35 4.13 -3.82 1.45
N ARG A 36 4.88 -3.79 0.35
CA ARG A 36 5.64 -4.94 -0.16
C ARG A 36 6.73 -5.37 0.82
N LEU A 37 7.22 -4.45 1.63
CA LEU A 37 8.37 -4.65 2.50
C LEU A 37 7.97 -4.78 3.97
N ASP A 38 6.95 -4.06 4.42
CA ASP A 38 6.40 -4.20 5.77
C ASP A 38 5.35 -5.31 5.92
N ARG A 39 4.90 -5.86 4.79
CA ARG A 39 3.89 -6.92 4.69
C ARG A 39 2.54 -6.51 5.26
N ARG A 40 2.27 -5.21 5.40
CA ARG A 40 1.00 -4.60 5.82
C ARG A 40 0.35 -3.95 4.60
N LYS A 41 -0.75 -4.53 4.11
CA LYS A 41 -1.51 -3.96 2.98
C LYS A 41 -1.84 -2.50 3.22
N ARG A 42 -1.69 -1.67 2.18
CA ARG A 42 -1.90 -0.21 2.22
C ARG A 42 -0.95 0.55 3.16
N SER A 43 0.01 -0.13 3.80
CA SER A 43 1.06 0.40 4.69
C SER A 43 0.65 1.63 5.51
N GLU A 44 -0.44 1.47 6.26
CA GLU A 44 -1.07 2.58 6.98
C GLU A 44 -0.27 3.09 8.17
N ILE A 45 -0.47 4.36 8.48
CA ILE A 45 -0.07 4.96 9.76
C ILE A 45 -1.30 5.01 10.67
N TYR A 46 -1.20 4.42 11.87
CA TYR A 46 -2.28 4.49 12.85
C TYR A 46 -2.36 5.90 13.46
N PHE A 47 -3.43 6.62 13.16
CA PHE A 47 -3.85 7.77 13.96
C PHE A 47 -4.26 7.28 15.36
N LYS A 48 -3.52 7.66 16.41
CA LYS A 48 -4.03 7.49 17.78
C LYS A 48 -5.21 8.44 17.99
N GLN A 49 -6.43 7.95 17.77
CA GLN A 49 -7.69 8.66 18.07
C GLN A 49 -7.91 8.92 19.58
N SER A 50 -7.07 8.36 20.45
CA SER A 50 -7.22 8.43 21.91
C SER A 50 -6.44 9.57 22.59
N ALA A 51 -5.78 10.46 21.83
CA ALA A 51 -5.22 11.70 22.40
C ALA A 51 -6.28 12.83 22.37
N PRO A 52 -6.45 13.61 23.46
CA PRO A 52 -7.40 14.72 23.48
C PRO A 52 -7.03 15.83 22.48
N ARG A 53 -7.76 15.85 21.36
CA ARG A 53 -8.30 16.99 20.57
C ARG A 53 -7.56 18.34 20.41
N THR A 54 -6.28 18.51 20.74
CA THR A 54 -5.63 19.84 20.61
C THR A 54 -4.31 19.92 19.85
N VAL A 55 -3.69 18.82 19.41
CA VAL A 55 -2.59 18.91 18.43
C VAL A 55 -2.69 17.73 17.46
N PHE A 56 -2.96 18.02 16.19
CA PHE A 56 -2.78 17.07 15.08
C PHE A 56 -1.27 16.87 14.86
N GLU A 57 -0.58 16.18 15.76
CA GLU A 57 0.74 15.64 15.43
C GLU A 57 0.53 14.44 14.50
N ILE A 58 0.27 14.71 13.22
CA ILE A 58 0.42 13.70 12.17
C ILE A 58 1.93 13.43 12.06
N GLN A 59 2.44 12.59 12.96
CA GLN A 59 3.80 12.08 12.85
C GLN A 59 3.90 11.36 11.51
N THR A 60 4.70 11.94 10.63
CA THR A 60 4.91 11.41 9.29
C THR A 60 5.84 10.22 9.42
N LEU A 61 5.29 9.02 9.36
CA LEU A 61 6.11 7.82 9.34
C LEU A 61 6.69 7.65 7.94
N LEU A 62 8.00 7.90 7.82
CA LEU A 62 8.73 7.70 6.58
C LEU A 62 8.66 6.22 6.14
N PRO A 63 8.52 5.93 4.84
CA PRO A 63 8.61 4.57 4.29
C PRO A 63 10.07 4.10 4.27
N MET A 64 10.68 3.97 5.46
CA MET A 64 12.10 3.68 5.59
C MET A 64 12.50 2.34 4.96
N ARG A 65 11.62 1.34 4.88
CA ARG A 65 11.98 0.09 4.18
C ARG A 65 12.09 0.34 2.68
N ALA A 66 11.17 1.09 2.09
CA ALA A 66 11.21 1.43 0.67
C ALA A 66 12.41 2.34 0.34
N ILE A 67 12.75 3.30 1.22
CA ILE A 67 13.96 4.12 1.10
C ILE A 67 15.21 3.22 1.10
N SER A 68 15.41 2.41 2.14
CA SER A 68 16.56 1.49 2.23
C SER A 68 16.62 0.53 1.05
N TYR A 69 15.48 -0.02 0.63
CA TYR A 69 15.41 -0.92 -0.52
C TYR A 69 15.88 -0.27 -1.82
N CYS A 70 15.49 0.99 -2.09
CA CYS A 70 15.94 1.71 -3.28
C CYS A 70 17.45 2.00 -3.24
N LEU A 71 17.96 2.41 -2.07
CA LEU A 71 19.39 2.65 -1.85
C LEU A 71 20.22 1.38 -2.00
N GLU A 72 19.80 0.27 -1.38
CA GLU A 72 20.45 -1.05 -1.51
C GLU A 72 20.44 -1.56 -2.96
N THR A 73 19.32 -1.36 -3.67
CA THR A 73 19.19 -1.79 -5.09
C THR A 73 20.17 -1.03 -5.99
N THR A 74 20.49 0.22 -5.66
CA THR A 74 21.39 1.08 -6.44
C THR A 74 22.81 1.17 -5.88
N GLN A 75 23.06 0.52 -4.74
CA GLN A 75 24.34 0.48 -4.04
C GLN A 75 24.90 1.88 -3.70
N ILE A 76 24.03 2.79 -3.29
CA ILE A 76 24.41 4.14 -2.83
C ILE A 76 24.01 4.37 -1.37
N GLY A 77 24.69 5.28 -0.70
CA GLY A 77 24.32 5.81 0.60
C GLY A 77 23.20 6.84 0.50
N ILE A 78 22.53 7.11 1.64
CA ILE A 78 21.45 8.10 1.68
C ILE A 78 21.94 9.52 1.37
N ASP A 79 23.19 9.86 1.71
CA ASP A 79 23.77 11.18 1.45
C ASP A 79 24.19 11.38 -0.02
N ASP A 80 24.30 10.31 -0.82
CA ASP A 80 24.61 10.36 -2.26
C ASP A 80 23.39 10.81 -3.08
N VAL A 81 22.19 10.72 -2.50
CA VAL A 81 20.98 11.25 -3.12
C VAL A 81 21.13 12.77 -3.27
N SER A 82 20.95 13.24 -4.49
CA SER A 82 21.11 14.66 -4.84
C SER A 82 19.92 15.49 -4.40
N LEU A 83 18.72 14.91 -4.42
CA LEU A 83 17.46 15.59 -4.08
C LEU A 83 16.40 14.60 -3.56
N PHE A 84 15.75 14.95 -2.46
CA PHE A 84 14.57 14.27 -1.93
C PHE A 84 13.34 15.13 -2.20
N VAL A 85 12.43 14.62 -3.03
CA VAL A 85 11.19 15.30 -3.39
C VAL A 85 10.03 14.61 -2.69
N ILE A 86 9.33 15.35 -1.84
CA ILE A 86 8.26 14.80 -0.99
C ILE A 86 6.91 15.40 -1.33
N GLY A 87 5.85 14.65 -1.03
CA GLY A 87 4.46 15.09 -1.16
C GLY A 87 3.53 14.30 -0.26
N ARG A 88 2.39 14.91 0.07
CA ARG A 88 1.34 14.33 0.93
C ARG A 88 -0.02 14.97 0.63
N SER A 89 -1.07 14.15 0.60
CA SER A 89 -2.44 14.56 0.24
C SER A 89 -3.19 15.44 1.26
N ILE A 90 -2.72 15.62 2.49
CA ILE A 90 -3.49 16.32 3.53
C ILE A 90 -2.88 17.67 3.89
N ILE A 91 -1.69 17.64 4.48
CA ILE A 91 -0.96 18.83 4.96
C ILE A 91 0.53 18.71 4.61
N SER A 92 1.30 19.80 4.71
CA SER A 92 2.75 19.79 4.43
C SER A 92 3.50 18.76 5.29
N ALA A 93 4.26 17.86 4.66
CA ALA A 93 5.11 16.86 5.32
C ALA A 93 6.56 17.34 5.53
N LYS A 94 6.86 18.62 5.24
CA LYS A 94 8.23 19.15 5.22
C LYS A 94 8.89 19.11 6.59
N GLU A 95 8.24 19.67 7.61
CA GLU A 95 8.85 19.79 8.94
C GLU A 95 9.14 18.42 9.57
N SER A 96 8.18 17.50 9.52
CA SER A 96 8.35 16.13 10.03
C SER A 96 9.44 15.37 9.27
N THR A 97 9.53 15.54 7.94
CA THR A 97 10.58 14.90 7.15
C THR A 97 11.96 15.47 7.46
N LEU A 98 12.09 16.80 7.62
CA LEU A 98 13.33 17.45 8.05
C LEU A 98 13.83 16.89 9.39
N GLN A 99 12.92 16.58 10.31
CA GLN A 99 13.26 15.99 11.61
C GLN A 99 13.63 14.51 11.51
N SER A 100 12.89 13.71 10.73
CA SER A 100 12.99 12.23 10.76
C SER A 100 13.94 11.61 9.72
N LEU A 101 14.18 12.26 8.57
CA LEU A 101 15.01 11.66 7.50
C LEU A 101 16.50 11.82 7.82
N PRO A 102 17.29 10.75 8.01
CA PRO A 102 18.65 10.84 8.56
C PRO A 102 19.70 11.18 7.49
N ILE A 103 19.64 12.41 6.95
CA ILE A 103 20.64 12.94 6.01
C ILE A 103 21.43 14.10 6.62
N LYS A 104 22.67 14.28 6.16
CA LYS A 104 23.55 15.37 6.60
C LYS A 104 23.06 16.74 6.11
N ASP A 105 22.79 16.83 4.81
CA ASP A 105 22.35 18.07 4.17
C ASP A 105 20.83 18.10 4.00
N LYS A 106 20.16 18.77 4.94
CA LYS A 106 18.70 18.93 4.94
C LYS A 106 18.17 19.85 3.82
N SER A 107 19.04 20.66 3.17
CA SER A 107 18.63 21.53 2.07
C SER A 107 18.21 20.74 0.82
N LYS A 108 18.63 19.47 0.74
CA LYS A 108 18.23 18.52 -0.31
C LYS A 108 16.76 18.07 -0.22
N ILE A 109 16.03 18.43 0.84
CA ILE A 109 14.61 18.04 1.01
C ILE A 109 13.71 19.15 0.48
N VAL A 110 12.97 18.84 -0.59
CA VAL A 110 12.01 19.75 -1.22
C VAL A 110 10.63 19.13 -1.21
N GLU A 111 9.67 19.87 -0.66
CA GLU A 111 8.25 19.54 -0.86
C GLU A 111 7.73 20.32 -2.07
N ILE A 112 7.00 19.63 -2.95
CA ILE A 112 6.43 20.28 -4.14
C ILE A 112 5.27 21.23 -3.73
N PRO A 113 4.95 22.26 -4.53
CA PRO A 113 3.93 23.25 -4.18
C PRO A 113 2.57 22.61 -3.88
N PHE A 114 1.91 23.11 -2.84
CA PHE A 114 0.55 22.71 -2.49
C PHE A 114 -0.48 23.50 -3.33
N PRO A 115 -1.56 22.89 -3.85
CA PRO A 115 -1.88 21.45 -3.80
C PRO A 115 -0.91 20.60 -4.63
N ASN A 116 -0.47 19.48 -4.05
CA ASN A 116 0.62 18.67 -4.59
C ASN A 116 0.19 17.29 -5.12
N HIS A 117 -0.95 16.75 -4.66
CA HIS A 117 -1.27 15.34 -4.84
C HIS A 117 -1.61 15.02 -6.30
N HIS A 118 -2.56 15.75 -6.88
CA HIS A 118 -2.90 15.56 -8.29
C HIS A 118 -1.78 15.98 -9.23
N LEU A 119 -0.93 16.93 -8.80
CA LEU A 119 0.26 17.30 -9.57
C LEU A 119 1.27 16.15 -9.64
N ALA A 120 1.51 15.47 -8.52
CA ALA A 120 2.34 14.26 -8.50
C ALA A 120 1.73 13.16 -9.40
N HIS A 121 0.42 12.93 -9.33
CA HIS A 121 -0.25 12.00 -10.27
C HIS A 121 -0.06 12.39 -11.73
N ALA A 122 -0.21 13.68 -12.07
CA ALA A 122 -0.03 14.18 -13.43
C ALA A 122 1.38 13.94 -13.96
N TYR A 123 2.40 14.21 -13.14
CA TYR A 123 3.80 13.93 -13.49
C TYR A 123 4.06 12.42 -13.62
N SER A 124 3.46 11.60 -12.75
CA SER A 124 3.68 10.15 -12.77
C SER A 124 3.19 9.52 -14.08
N THR A 125 2.08 10.01 -14.64
CA THR A 125 1.52 9.46 -15.89
C THR A 125 2.15 10.06 -17.14
N TYR A 126 2.27 11.39 -17.24
CA TYR A 126 2.76 12.03 -18.47
C TYR A 126 4.23 11.71 -18.76
N PHE A 127 5.10 11.80 -17.75
CA PHE A 127 6.53 11.55 -17.97
C PHE A 127 6.86 10.07 -18.15
N CYS A 128 6.00 9.17 -17.66
CA CYS A 128 6.06 7.75 -18.01
C CYS A 128 5.52 7.43 -19.41
N SER A 129 4.63 8.26 -19.95
CA SER A 129 4.04 8.05 -21.28
C SER A 129 5.05 8.26 -22.42
N PRO A 130 4.85 7.63 -23.59
CA PRO A 130 5.68 7.88 -24.78
C PRO A 130 5.35 9.21 -25.49
N TYR A 131 4.38 9.99 -24.99
CA TYR A 131 3.82 11.11 -25.75
C TYR A 131 4.57 12.41 -25.53
N LYS A 132 4.98 13.11 -26.59
CA LYS A 132 5.61 14.46 -26.51
C LYS A 132 4.65 15.56 -26.06
N GLU A 133 3.36 15.36 -26.25
CA GLU A 133 2.28 16.19 -25.74
C GLU A 133 1.08 15.32 -25.35
N SER A 134 0.35 15.70 -24.30
CA SER A 134 -0.81 14.94 -23.84
C SER A 134 -1.74 15.82 -23.03
N ALA A 135 -3.04 15.62 -23.22
CA ALA A 135 -4.01 15.94 -22.19
C ALA A 135 -3.78 14.94 -21.03
N ILE A 136 -3.97 15.40 -19.80
CA ILE A 136 -3.76 14.58 -18.60
C ILE A 136 -5.03 14.66 -17.77
N LEU A 137 -5.49 13.49 -17.35
CA LEU A 137 -6.64 13.33 -16.47
C LEU A 137 -6.17 12.69 -15.16
N VAL A 138 -6.57 13.28 -14.04
CA VAL A 138 -6.39 12.69 -12.71
C VAL A 138 -7.75 12.62 -12.05
N ILE A 139 -8.23 11.41 -11.73
CA ILE A 139 -9.50 11.20 -11.00
C ILE A 139 -9.20 10.32 -9.79
N ASP A 140 -9.43 10.88 -8.60
CA ASP A 140 -9.08 10.24 -7.33
C ASP A 140 -10.27 10.11 -6.38
N GLU A 141 -10.06 9.41 -5.26
CA GLU A 141 -10.99 9.48 -4.12
C GLU A 141 -10.93 10.87 -3.50
N GLN A 142 -9.73 11.29 -3.10
CA GLN A 142 -9.44 12.65 -2.66
C GLN A 142 -7.96 12.95 -2.90
N GLY A 143 -7.67 14.14 -3.42
CA GLY A 143 -6.32 14.68 -3.51
C GLY A 143 -6.01 15.65 -2.38
N SER A 144 -5.27 16.72 -2.68
CA SER A 144 -4.89 17.70 -1.67
C SER A 144 -6.11 18.37 -1.03
N TRP A 145 -6.15 18.44 0.29
CA TRP A 145 -7.16 19.23 1.00
C TRP A 145 -6.84 20.73 0.93
N LEU A 146 -7.65 21.48 0.20
CA LEU A 146 -7.42 22.91 -0.06
C LEU A 146 -7.75 23.77 1.15
N ASN A 147 -8.67 23.31 1.97
CA ASN A 147 -9.04 23.85 3.26
C ASN A 147 -9.71 22.74 4.09
N LYS A 148 -10.42 23.10 5.16
CA LYS A 148 -11.05 22.13 6.07
C LYS A 148 -12.24 21.35 5.46
N THR A 149 -12.81 21.81 4.35
CA THR A 149 -14.06 21.29 3.77
C THR A 149 -13.96 20.94 2.28
N GLU A 150 -12.96 21.45 1.58
CA GLU A 150 -12.73 21.22 0.15
C GLU A 150 -11.43 20.43 -0.09
N TYR A 151 -11.50 19.48 -1.02
CA TYR A 151 -10.36 18.68 -1.49
C TYR A 151 -10.34 18.57 -3.02
N GLU A 152 -9.22 18.19 -3.63
CA GLU A 152 -9.18 17.91 -5.07
C GLU A 152 -9.92 16.60 -5.38
N LYS A 153 -10.91 16.59 -6.28
CA LYS A 153 -11.56 15.32 -6.73
C LYS A 153 -11.13 14.87 -8.11
N CYS A 154 -10.86 15.83 -8.99
CA CYS A 154 -10.42 15.59 -10.35
C CYS A 154 -9.65 16.81 -10.83
N SER A 155 -8.53 16.59 -11.51
CA SER A 155 -7.74 17.66 -12.11
C SER A 155 -7.39 17.33 -13.55
N LEU A 156 -7.52 18.37 -14.37
CA LEU A 156 -7.27 18.38 -15.80
C LEU A 156 -5.97 19.14 -16.04
N TYR A 157 -5.00 18.53 -16.71
CA TYR A 157 -3.76 19.19 -17.10
C TYR A 157 -3.53 19.02 -18.59
N TYR A 158 -2.63 19.83 -19.12
CA TYR A 158 -2.02 19.63 -20.43
C TYR A 158 -0.51 19.71 -20.28
N ALA A 159 0.19 18.81 -20.97
CA ALA A 159 1.63 18.81 -20.97
C ALA A 159 2.19 18.75 -22.38
N LYS A 160 3.29 19.48 -22.58
CA LYS A 160 4.04 19.54 -23.83
C LYS A 160 5.53 19.69 -23.52
N GLY A 161 6.34 18.80 -24.07
CA GLY A 161 7.77 18.71 -23.74
C GLY A 161 8.00 18.35 -22.28
N THR A 162 8.52 19.31 -21.51
CA THR A 162 8.77 19.18 -20.06
C THR A 162 7.86 20.06 -19.22
N ASN A 163 6.96 20.80 -19.85
CA ASN A 163 6.03 21.69 -19.16
C ASN A 163 4.70 20.99 -18.91
N VAL A 164 4.15 21.16 -17.70
CA VAL A 164 2.86 20.64 -17.26
C VAL A 164 2.05 21.82 -16.73
N SER A 165 0.90 22.09 -17.33
CA SER A 165 0.02 23.19 -16.99
C SER A 165 -1.32 22.68 -16.47
N LEU A 166 -1.75 23.18 -15.31
CA LEU A 166 -3.09 22.92 -14.80
C LEU A 166 -4.11 23.68 -15.65
N LEU A 167 -5.12 22.97 -16.17
CA LEU A 167 -6.24 23.57 -16.89
C LEU A 167 -7.41 23.85 -15.95
N LYS A 168 -7.75 22.87 -15.12
CA LYS A 168 -8.89 22.96 -14.19
C LYS A 168 -8.76 21.95 -13.07
N THR A 169 -9.12 22.34 -11.85
CA THR A 169 -9.35 21.41 -10.74
C THR A 169 -10.82 21.50 -10.34
N TYR A 170 -11.49 20.36 -10.32
CA TYR A 170 -12.79 20.21 -9.69
C TYR A 170 -12.58 19.90 -8.21
N LYS A 171 -13.28 20.65 -7.35
CA LYS A 171 -13.22 20.47 -5.90
C LYS A 171 -14.32 19.53 -5.43
N GLY A 172 -14.00 18.69 -4.45
CA GLY A 172 -14.93 17.84 -3.74
C GLY A 172 -15.32 18.47 -2.41
N THR A 173 -16.57 18.26 -2.01
CA THR A 173 -17.08 18.55 -0.67
C THR A 173 -17.99 17.40 -0.24
N ILE A 174 -18.56 17.47 0.96
CA ILE A 174 -19.59 16.52 1.37
C ILE A 174 -20.86 16.57 0.50
N ASN A 175 -21.19 17.74 -0.06
CA ASN A 175 -22.37 17.92 -0.91
C ASN A 175 -22.06 17.74 -2.40
N ASP A 176 -20.79 17.53 -2.73
CA ASP A 176 -20.30 17.33 -4.09
C ASP A 176 -19.11 16.36 -4.09
N GLY A 177 -19.36 15.09 -3.75
CA GLY A 177 -18.33 14.07 -3.62
C GLY A 177 -17.67 13.71 -4.96
N SER A 178 -16.46 13.14 -4.87
CA SER A 178 -15.72 12.62 -6.03
C SER A 178 -16.30 11.30 -6.56
N LEU A 179 -15.86 10.90 -7.76
CA LEU A 179 -16.18 9.58 -8.31
C LEU A 179 -15.59 8.43 -7.49
N GLY A 180 -14.42 8.63 -6.87
CA GLY A 180 -13.83 7.63 -5.97
C GLY A 180 -14.65 7.48 -4.68
N VAL A 181 -15.03 8.59 -4.04
CA VAL A 181 -15.88 8.58 -2.84
C VAL A 181 -17.25 7.97 -3.15
N PHE A 182 -17.83 8.28 -4.31
CA PHE A 182 -19.05 7.64 -4.80
C PHE A 182 -18.90 6.11 -4.80
N PHE A 183 -17.84 5.59 -5.39
CA PHE A 183 -17.59 4.16 -5.47
C PHE A 183 -17.40 3.52 -4.07
N ASP A 184 -16.76 4.24 -3.16
CA ASP A 184 -16.51 3.81 -1.79
C ASP A 184 -17.78 3.71 -0.95
N TYR A 185 -18.77 4.59 -1.16
CA TYR A 185 -20.10 4.44 -0.55
C TYR A 185 -20.74 3.10 -0.87
N PHE A 186 -20.68 2.67 -2.13
CA PHE A 186 -21.25 1.40 -2.56
C PHE A 186 -20.44 0.20 -2.05
N CYS A 187 -19.11 0.33 -1.91
CA CYS A 187 -18.31 -0.66 -1.22
C CYS A 187 -18.76 -0.82 0.23
N ALA A 188 -18.92 0.29 0.95
CA ALA A 188 -19.36 0.29 2.35
C ALA A 188 -20.78 -0.27 2.52
N LEU A 189 -21.72 0.12 1.67
CA LEU A 189 -23.11 -0.40 1.64
C LEU A 189 -23.15 -1.93 1.53
N LEU A 190 -22.25 -2.50 0.71
CA LEU A 190 -22.19 -3.94 0.44
C LEU A 190 -21.23 -4.70 1.36
N GLY A 191 -20.64 -4.03 2.36
CA GLY A 191 -19.64 -4.62 3.25
C GLY A 191 -18.35 -5.08 2.56
N LEU A 192 -18.04 -4.53 1.38
CA LEU A 192 -16.87 -4.88 0.60
C LEU A 192 -15.64 -4.14 1.12
N SER A 193 -14.77 -4.84 1.84
CA SER A 193 -13.53 -4.28 2.37
C SER A 193 -12.27 -5.05 1.99
N GLU A 194 -11.14 -4.36 2.07
CA GLU A 194 -9.78 -4.87 1.96
C GLU A 194 -8.91 -4.34 3.11
N ALA A 195 -7.85 -5.10 3.43
CA ALA A 195 -6.97 -4.82 4.58
C ALA A 195 -7.73 -4.58 5.90
N GLY A 196 -8.89 -5.23 6.05
CA GLY A 196 -9.73 -5.18 7.24
C GLY A 196 -10.64 -3.95 7.40
N ARG A 197 -10.47 -2.88 6.59
CA ARG A 197 -11.28 -1.65 6.75
C ARG A 197 -11.45 -0.76 5.52
N PHE A 198 -10.59 -0.85 4.51
CA PHE A 198 -10.70 0.03 3.34
C PHE A 198 -11.79 -0.44 2.40
N PRO A 199 -12.51 0.47 1.74
CA PRO A 199 -13.36 0.15 0.60
C PRO A 199 -12.61 -0.67 -0.46
N ALA A 200 -13.19 -1.81 -0.84
CA ALA A 200 -12.58 -2.69 -1.85
C ALA A 200 -13.18 -2.43 -3.24
N ALA A 201 -12.83 -1.30 -3.85
CA ALA A 201 -13.31 -0.90 -5.18
C ALA A 201 -13.13 -2.01 -6.24
N GLY A 202 -12.01 -2.74 -6.21
CA GLY A 202 -11.79 -3.87 -7.12
C GLY A 202 -12.79 -5.02 -6.96
N LYS A 203 -13.33 -5.24 -5.74
CA LYS A 203 -14.41 -6.22 -5.49
C LYS A 203 -15.74 -5.71 -6.04
N LEU A 204 -16.05 -4.43 -5.85
CA LEU A 204 -17.28 -3.80 -6.36
C LEU A 204 -17.35 -3.87 -7.89
N MET A 205 -16.25 -3.51 -8.56
CA MET A 205 -16.10 -3.60 -10.02
C MET A 205 -16.32 -5.04 -10.52
N ALA A 206 -15.81 -6.06 -9.81
CA ALA A 206 -16.03 -7.45 -10.17
C ALA A 206 -17.48 -7.90 -9.94
N LEU A 207 -18.11 -7.44 -8.86
CA LEU A 207 -19.48 -7.79 -8.50
C LEU A 207 -20.49 -7.20 -9.47
N ALA A 208 -20.20 -6.03 -10.06
CA ALA A 208 -21.07 -5.34 -11.01
C ALA A 208 -21.48 -6.20 -12.21
N ALA A 209 -20.61 -7.11 -12.67
CA ALA A 209 -20.90 -8.04 -13.77
C ALA A 209 -22.04 -9.04 -13.44
N TYR A 210 -22.42 -9.18 -12.17
CA TYR A 210 -23.50 -10.06 -11.72
C TYR A 210 -24.82 -9.30 -11.47
N GLY A 211 -24.82 -7.97 -11.54
CA GLY A 211 -26.01 -7.14 -11.38
C GLY A 211 -26.70 -6.83 -12.70
N ASN A 212 -27.91 -6.29 -12.64
CA ASN A 212 -28.57 -5.69 -13.80
C ASN A 212 -29.23 -4.36 -13.42
N LYS A 213 -29.77 -3.67 -14.42
CA LYS A 213 -30.60 -2.47 -14.22
C LYS A 213 -31.78 -2.81 -13.31
N ASN A 214 -32.00 -1.98 -12.30
CA ASN A 214 -33.10 -2.11 -11.35
C ASN A 214 -33.83 -0.77 -11.24
N ASN A 215 -35.14 -0.75 -11.50
CA ASN A 215 -35.92 0.49 -11.58
C ASN A 215 -36.07 1.20 -10.22
N LEU A 216 -35.88 0.50 -9.11
CA LEU A 216 -35.86 1.10 -7.78
C LEU A 216 -34.59 1.93 -7.53
N LEU A 217 -33.49 1.59 -8.24
CA LEU A 217 -32.19 2.24 -8.11
C LEU A 217 -32.03 3.31 -9.19
N SER A 218 -32.38 4.55 -8.85
CA SER A 218 -32.18 5.68 -9.78
C SER A 218 -30.73 6.16 -9.76
N PRO A 219 -30.20 6.67 -10.89
CA PRO A 219 -28.89 7.30 -10.92
C PRO A 219 -28.80 8.51 -9.98
N ILE A 220 -27.64 8.70 -9.35
CA ILE A 220 -27.43 9.80 -8.38
C ILE A 220 -26.31 10.78 -8.74
N LEU A 221 -25.43 10.44 -9.69
CA LEU A 221 -24.40 11.38 -10.17
C LEU A 221 -25.04 12.51 -10.98
N LYS A 222 -24.57 13.72 -10.73
CA LYS A 222 -24.95 14.95 -11.42
C LYS A 222 -23.87 15.32 -12.42
N TYR A 223 -24.23 15.34 -13.70
CA TYR A 223 -23.34 15.66 -14.82
C TYR A 223 -23.51 17.12 -15.20
N ARG A 224 -22.51 17.97 -14.91
CA ARG A 224 -22.59 19.41 -15.15
C ARG A 224 -21.96 19.76 -16.50
N GLN A 225 -22.47 20.80 -17.15
CA GLN A 225 -21.99 21.25 -18.47
C GLN A 225 -20.52 21.70 -18.44
N ASP A 226 -20.04 22.17 -17.29
CA ASP A 226 -18.65 22.59 -17.06
C ASP A 226 -17.68 21.41 -16.85
N GLY A 227 -18.13 20.18 -17.16
CA GLY A 227 -17.39 18.92 -17.05
C GLY A 227 -17.38 18.30 -15.67
N ASN A 228 -17.86 19.01 -14.65
CA ASN A 228 -17.84 18.52 -13.29
C ASN A 228 -18.86 17.39 -13.09
N VAL A 229 -18.48 16.39 -12.28
CA VAL A 229 -19.36 15.29 -11.85
C VAL A 229 -19.31 15.17 -10.33
N GLY A 230 -20.46 14.99 -9.70
CA GLY A 230 -20.52 14.77 -8.26
C GLY A 230 -21.91 14.38 -7.78
N PHE A 231 -22.02 14.16 -6.48
CA PHE A 231 -23.24 13.74 -5.79
C PHE A 231 -23.21 14.27 -4.35
N SER A 232 -24.37 14.36 -3.72
CA SER A 232 -24.47 14.68 -2.30
C SER A 232 -24.65 13.40 -1.49
N TYR A 233 -24.17 13.39 -0.24
CA TYR A 233 -24.52 12.35 0.72
C TYR A 233 -26.04 12.19 0.92
N LEU A 234 -26.84 13.25 0.67
CA LEU A 234 -28.29 13.18 0.69
C LEU A 234 -28.84 12.30 -0.43
N ASP A 235 -28.16 12.21 -1.57
CA ASP A 235 -28.57 11.36 -2.67
C ASP A 235 -28.37 9.87 -2.28
N ILE A 236 -27.30 9.53 -1.55
CA ILE A 236 -27.12 8.21 -0.92
C ILE A 236 -28.22 7.92 0.10
N LYS A 237 -28.53 8.89 0.96
CA LYS A 237 -29.57 8.76 1.98
C LYS A 237 -30.92 8.41 1.34
N LYS A 238 -31.34 9.19 0.33
CA LYS A 238 -32.59 8.95 -0.42
C LYS A 238 -32.61 7.59 -1.10
N LEU A 239 -31.47 7.16 -1.66
CA LEU A 239 -31.34 5.85 -2.29
C LEU A 239 -31.55 4.73 -1.25
N CYS A 240 -30.90 4.81 -0.09
CA CYS A 240 -31.07 3.85 1.00
C CYS A 240 -32.51 3.82 1.53
N ASP A 241 -33.09 5.00 1.81
CA ASP A 241 -34.45 5.14 2.35
C ASP A 241 -35.48 4.50 1.41
N ARG A 242 -35.33 4.70 0.08
CA ARG A 242 -36.25 4.16 -0.93
C ARG A 242 -36.27 2.63 -0.96
N VAL A 243 -35.14 1.98 -0.73
CA VAL A 243 -35.04 0.51 -0.76
C VAL A 243 -34.99 -0.12 0.63
N GLY A 244 -35.24 0.67 1.68
CA GLY A 244 -35.28 0.18 3.07
C GLY A 244 -33.94 -0.29 3.63
N ILE A 245 -32.81 0.28 3.19
CA ILE A 245 -31.49 -0.05 3.77
C ILE A 245 -31.32 0.74 5.07
N GLU A 246 -31.16 0.02 6.19
CA GLU A 246 -30.86 0.61 7.49
C GLU A 246 -29.42 1.17 7.54
N TYR A 247 -29.27 2.38 8.08
CA TYR A 247 -27.98 3.00 8.36
C TYR A 247 -28.05 3.89 9.60
N ILE A 248 -26.91 4.06 10.27
CA ILE A 248 -26.73 5.06 11.31
C ILE A 248 -26.04 6.27 10.70
N PHE A 249 -26.61 7.44 10.88
CA PHE A 249 -26.04 8.71 10.42
C PHE A 249 -25.60 9.57 11.61
N ASN A 250 -24.29 9.80 11.75
CA ASN A 250 -23.73 10.55 12.87
C ASN A 250 -23.40 11.99 12.49
N LYS A 251 -24.35 12.91 12.72
CA LYS A 251 -24.19 14.35 12.46
C LYS A 251 -23.01 14.99 13.20
N ARG A 252 -22.59 14.48 14.37
CA ARG A 252 -21.44 15.04 15.13
C ARG A 252 -20.10 14.81 14.43
N LYS A 253 -20.07 14.02 13.36
CA LYS A 253 -18.89 13.87 12.50
C LYS A 253 -18.83 14.92 11.39
N ILE A 254 -19.89 15.69 11.15
CA ILE A 254 -19.93 16.77 10.14
C ILE A 254 -18.84 17.82 10.40
N ASP A 255 -18.55 18.09 11.67
CA ASP A 255 -17.53 19.07 12.08
C ASP A 255 -16.10 18.51 12.04
N ARG A 256 -15.90 17.24 11.64
CA ARG A 256 -14.56 16.67 11.52
C ARG A 256 -13.91 17.15 10.23
N HIS A 257 -12.80 17.86 10.40
CA HIS A 257 -11.94 18.27 9.29
C HIS A 257 -11.26 17.05 8.65
N TYR A 258 -11.04 17.12 7.33
CA TYR A 258 -10.32 16.09 6.57
C TYR A 258 -11.02 14.71 6.49
N GLU A 259 -12.35 14.69 6.52
CA GLU A 259 -13.15 13.48 6.31
C GLU A 259 -14.16 13.66 5.17
N THR A 260 -14.37 12.62 4.37
CA THR A 260 -15.43 12.59 3.36
C THR A 260 -16.77 12.22 4.01
N GLY A 261 -17.90 12.51 3.34
CA GLY A 261 -19.22 12.23 3.89
C GLY A 261 -19.46 10.75 4.24
N LEU A 262 -18.65 9.83 3.72
CA LEU A 262 -18.73 8.40 4.00
C LEU A 262 -18.52 8.10 5.49
N SER A 263 -17.66 8.86 6.17
CA SER A 263 -17.35 8.62 7.58
C SER A 263 -18.56 8.80 8.51
N TYR A 264 -19.63 9.43 8.01
CA TYR A 264 -20.84 9.74 8.79
C TYR A 264 -21.81 8.58 8.82
N PHE A 265 -21.61 7.59 7.94
CA PHE A 265 -22.48 6.44 7.82
C PHE A 265 -21.87 5.22 8.50
N SER A 266 -22.73 4.47 9.18
CA SER A 266 -22.51 3.06 9.47
C SER A 266 -23.68 2.29 8.89
N PHE A 267 -23.46 1.60 7.77
CA PHE A 267 -24.50 0.83 7.10
C PHE A 267 -24.69 -0.53 7.78
N LYS A 268 -25.94 -1.00 7.83
CA LYS A 268 -26.21 -2.43 7.99
C LYS A 268 -25.95 -3.07 6.63
N ASN A 269 -24.84 -3.80 6.53
CA ASN A 269 -24.35 -4.29 5.24
C ASN A 269 -25.43 -5.08 4.48
N LEU A 270 -25.73 -4.63 3.27
CA LEU A 270 -26.51 -5.40 2.32
C LEU A 270 -25.63 -6.53 1.80
N SER A 271 -26.12 -7.77 1.86
CA SER A 271 -25.35 -8.92 1.39
C SER A 271 -24.97 -8.75 -0.08
N SER A 272 -23.66 -8.82 -0.37
CA SER A 272 -23.13 -8.79 -1.75
C SER A 272 -23.59 -9.99 -2.60
N ASN A 273 -24.09 -11.05 -1.97
CA ASN A 273 -24.69 -12.19 -2.67
C ASN A 273 -26.15 -11.96 -3.07
N SER A 274 -26.84 -11.00 -2.43
CA SER A 274 -28.23 -10.68 -2.71
C SER A 274 -28.40 -10.09 -4.11
N ARG A 275 -29.60 -10.24 -4.68
CA ARG A 275 -29.94 -9.67 -5.99
C ARG A 275 -29.80 -8.15 -5.98
N LEU A 276 -30.36 -7.51 -4.96
CA LEU A 276 -30.28 -6.07 -4.76
C LEU A 276 -28.82 -5.60 -4.65
N GLY A 277 -27.98 -6.31 -3.89
CA GLY A 277 -26.56 -5.94 -3.73
C GLY A 277 -25.76 -5.98 -5.02
N LYS A 278 -26.03 -6.97 -5.89
CA LYS A 278 -25.46 -7.04 -7.24
C LYS A 278 -25.95 -5.89 -8.12
N ASP A 279 -27.23 -5.55 -8.05
CA ASP A 279 -27.81 -4.42 -8.79
C ASP A 279 -27.24 -3.06 -8.34
N PHE A 280 -26.95 -2.89 -7.04
CA PHE A 280 -26.20 -1.73 -6.51
C PHE A 280 -24.79 -1.64 -7.12
N ALA A 281 -24.07 -2.77 -7.21
CA ALA A 281 -22.76 -2.80 -7.84
C ALA A 281 -22.84 -2.44 -9.34
N TYR A 282 -23.86 -2.93 -10.04
CA TYR A 282 -24.12 -2.59 -11.44
C TYR A 282 -24.41 -1.10 -11.63
N LEU A 283 -25.24 -0.49 -10.76
CA LEU A 283 -25.52 0.95 -10.78
C LEU A 283 -24.23 1.75 -10.61
N ALA A 284 -23.46 1.46 -9.56
CA ALA A 284 -22.21 2.17 -9.26
C ALA A 284 -21.22 2.10 -10.42
N GLN A 285 -21.04 0.92 -11.00
CA GLN A 285 -20.13 0.72 -12.12
C GLN A 285 -20.60 1.47 -13.39
N THR A 286 -21.89 1.40 -13.72
CA THR A 286 -22.47 2.09 -14.89
C THR A 286 -22.40 3.61 -14.76
N GLU A 287 -22.62 4.14 -13.56
CA GLU A 287 -22.51 5.58 -13.28
C GLU A 287 -21.07 6.07 -13.29
N LEU A 288 -20.14 5.31 -12.70
CA LEU A 288 -18.71 5.62 -12.76
C LEU A 288 -18.21 5.70 -14.20
N GLU A 289 -18.59 4.74 -15.04
CA GLU A 289 -18.28 4.70 -16.47
C GLU A 289 -18.72 5.98 -17.21
N LYS A 290 -19.98 6.38 -17.01
CA LYS A 290 -20.53 7.62 -17.58
C LYS A 290 -19.81 8.86 -17.04
N GLY A 291 -19.51 8.89 -15.74
CA GLY A 291 -18.81 9.99 -15.09
C GLY A 291 -17.41 10.20 -15.66
N VAL A 292 -16.63 9.12 -15.80
CA VAL A 292 -15.29 9.16 -16.39
C VAL A 292 -15.35 9.62 -17.84
N LEU A 293 -16.26 9.08 -18.65
CA LEU A 293 -16.43 9.50 -20.06
C LEU A 293 -16.85 10.96 -20.19
N HIS A 294 -17.73 11.46 -19.32
CA HIS A 294 -18.18 12.86 -19.32
C HIS A 294 -17.01 13.82 -19.09
N ILE A 295 -16.20 13.54 -18.07
CA ILE A 295 -15.01 14.34 -17.75
C ILE A 295 -14.00 14.26 -18.90
N ALA A 296 -13.74 13.06 -19.44
CA ALA A 296 -12.83 12.85 -20.54
C ALA A 296 -13.28 13.62 -21.81
N ASN A 297 -14.57 13.59 -22.14
CA ASN A 297 -15.15 14.36 -23.23
C ASN A 297 -15.00 15.86 -22.99
N HIS A 298 -15.28 16.35 -21.78
CA HIS A 298 -15.08 17.76 -21.46
C HIS A 298 -13.62 18.20 -21.60
N LEU A 299 -12.66 17.35 -21.20
CA LEU A 299 -11.23 17.62 -21.40
C LEU A 299 -10.88 17.82 -22.88
N THR A 300 -11.44 17.01 -23.79
CA THR A 300 -11.22 17.22 -25.24
C THR A 300 -11.75 18.55 -25.76
N LYS A 301 -12.79 19.11 -25.13
CA LYS A 301 -13.37 20.41 -25.49
C LYS A 301 -12.54 21.59 -24.99
N ILE A 302 -11.97 21.48 -23.78
CA ILE A 302 -11.10 22.53 -23.23
C ILE A 302 -9.74 22.52 -23.94
N GLN A 303 -9.16 21.34 -24.13
CA GLN A 303 -7.83 21.17 -24.70
C GLN A 303 -7.80 19.94 -25.61
N PRO A 304 -8.04 20.12 -26.92
CA PRO A 304 -7.95 19.04 -27.89
C PRO A 304 -6.57 18.37 -27.87
N SER A 305 -6.55 17.04 -27.83
CA SER A 305 -5.33 16.25 -27.85
C SER A 305 -5.60 14.86 -28.42
N LYS A 306 -4.64 14.33 -29.20
CA LYS A 306 -4.69 12.94 -29.66
C LYS A 306 -4.33 11.94 -28.55
N ASN A 307 -3.65 12.40 -27.51
CA ASN A 307 -3.11 11.56 -26.44
C ASN A 307 -3.75 11.91 -25.09
N LEU A 308 -4.09 10.88 -24.32
CA LEU A 308 -4.48 10.97 -22.93
C LEU A 308 -3.50 10.22 -22.04
N SER A 309 -3.02 10.88 -20.99
CA SER A 309 -2.30 10.26 -19.89
C SER A 309 -3.21 10.28 -18.66
N TYR A 310 -3.48 9.11 -18.07
CA TYR A 310 -4.51 8.94 -17.04
C TYR A 310 -3.92 8.35 -15.75
N ALA A 311 -4.28 8.93 -14.59
CA ALA A 311 -3.88 8.49 -13.24
C ALA A 311 -4.96 8.83 -12.19
N GLY A 312 -4.64 8.59 -10.91
CA GLY A 312 -5.56 8.63 -9.77
C GLY A 312 -6.25 7.28 -9.55
N GLY A 313 -6.72 7.01 -8.32
CA GLY A 313 -7.20 5.68 -7.92
C GLY A 313 -8.28 5.10 -8.84
N VAL A 314 -9.12 5.95 -9.44
CA VAL A 314 -10.19 5.53 -10.37
C VAL A 314 -9.63 4.97 -11.68
N ALA A 315 -8.42 5.33 -12.09
CA ALA A 315 -7.78 4.81 -13.30
C ALA A 315 -7.42 3.30 -13.20
N LEU A 316 -7.56 2.67 -12.03
CA LEU A 316 -7.52 1.21 -11.89
C LEU A 316 -8.80 0.51 -12.38
N ASN A 317 -9.88 1.25 -12.68
CA ASN A 317 -11.12 0.70 -13.19
C ASN A 317 -10.99 0.37 -14.69
N CYS A 318 -10.63 -0.89 -14.98
CA CYS A 318 -10.36 -1.33 -16.34
C CYS A 318 -11.59 -1.34 -17.25
N ILE A 319 -12.80 -1.30 -16.69
CA ILE A 319 -14.04 -1.26 -17.48
C ILE A 319 -14.24 0.17 -18.00
N ALA A 320 -14.15 1.18 -17.13
CA ALA A 320 -14.20 2.59 -17.52
C ALA A 320 -13.08 2.96 -18.50
N ASN A 321 -11.85 2.48 -18.27
CA ASN A 321 -10.72 2.71 -19.18
C ASN A 321 -11.00 2.23 -20.61
N SER A 322 -11.61 1.05 -20.75
CA SER A 322 -11.94 0.50 -22.05
C SER A 322 -13.01 1.29 -22.80
N LEU A 323 -13.87 2.02 -22.09
CA LEU A 323 -14.84 2.91 -22.71
C LEU A 323 -14.17 4.15 -23.31
N ILE A 324 -13.12 4.68 -22.69
CA ILE A 324 -12.34 5.79 -23.26
C ILE A 324 -11.73 5.40 -24.62
N ILE A 325 -11.27 4.16 -24.75
CA ILE A 325 -10.74 3.65 -26.03
C ILE A 325 -11.87 3.53 -27.06
N LYS A 326 -13.01 2.95 -26.66
CA LYS A 326 -14.15 2.74 -27.56
C LYS A 326 -14.80 4.05 -28.02
N SER A 327 -14.77 5.09 -27.20
CA SER A 327 -15.35 6.39 -27.55
C SER A 327 -14.55 7.14 -28.62
N SER A 328 -13.32 6.72 -28.92
CA SER A 328 -12.43 7.38 -29.88
C SER A 328 -12.13 8.86 -29.56
N LEU A 329 -12.40 9.30 -28.32
CA LEU A 329 -12.08 10.67 -27.86
C LEU A 329 -10.58 10.97 -27.93
N PHE A 330 -9.76 9.92 -27.78
CA PHE A 330 -8.31 9.99 -27.89
C PHE A 330 -7.82 8.86 -28.79
N LYS A 331 -6.80 9.16 -29.61
CA LYS A 331 -6.13 8.15 -30.44
C LYS A 331 -5.26 7.22 -29.59
N ASN A 332 -4.60 7.78 -28.57
CA ASN A 332 -3.67 7.03 -27.72
C ASN A 332 -4.00 7.26 -26.24
N LEU A 333 -3.90 6.19 -25.45
CA LEU A 333 -4.18 6.19 -24.01
C LEU A 333 -3.00 5.56 -23.27
N PHE A 334 -2.39 6.30 -22.34
CA PHE A 334 -1.45 5.78 -21.35
C PHE A 334 -2.10 5.84 -19.97
N ILE A 335 -2.04 4.73 -19.23
CA ILE A 335 -2.59 4.63 -17.88
C ILE A 335 -1.47 4.18 -16.96
N GLN A 336 -1.28 4.89 -15.86
CA GLN A 336 -0.24 4.57 -14.89
C GLN A 336 -0.49 3.18 -14.26
N PRO A 337 0.41 2.18 -14.37
CA PRO A 337 0.28 0.88 -13.70
C PRO A 337 0.06 0.96 -12.18
N ALA A 338 0.79 1.87 -11.52
CA ALA A 338 0.59 2.22 -10.11
C ALA A 338 -0.30 3.47 -9.99
N ALA A 339 -1.54 3.41 -10.50
CA ALA A 339 -2.42 4.59 -10.55
C ALA A 339 -2.92 5.09 -9.17
N THR A 340 -2.85 4.23 -8.15
CA THR A 340 -3.07 4.61 -6.75
C THR A 340 -1.98 5.55 -6.25
N ASP A 341 -2.14 6.02 -5.01
CA ASP A 341 -1.21 6.94 -4.35
C ASP A 341 0.25 6.47 -4.37
N ASP A 342 0.51 5.16 -4.43
CA ASP A 342 1.87 4.66 -4.55
C ASP A 342 2.59 5.17 -5.82
N GLY A 343 1.89 5.42 -6.93
CA GLY A 343 2.46 6.01 -8.13
C GLY A 343 2.94 7.45 -7.98
N THR A 344 2.47 8.19 -6.97
CA THR A 344 2.86 9.60 -6.77
C THR A 344 4.35 9.74 -6.49
N ALA A 345 5.01 8.74 -5.90
CA ALA A 345 6.46 8.75 -5.72
C ALA A 345 7.23 8.90 -7.04
N ILE A 346 6.76 8.27 -8.13
CA ILE A 346 7.32 8.47 -9.47
C ILE A 346 7.12 9.92 -9.92
N GLY A 347 5.91 10.44 -9.71
CA GLY A 347 5.56 11.82 -10.04
C GLY A 347 6.43 12.85 -9.32
N LEU A 348 6.68 12.65 -8.03
CA LEU A 348 7.54 13.50 -7.21
C LEU A 348 8.99 13.46 -7.71
N ALA A 349 9.53 12.28 -8.02
CA ALA A 349 10.87 12.17 -8.55
C ALA A 349 11.01 12.88 -9.91
N TYR A 350 10.04 12.71 -10.81
CA TYR A 350 10.01 13.42 -12.08
C TYR A 350 9.77 14.92 -11.94
N TYR A 351 9.00 15.37 -10.96
CA TYR A 351 8.90 16.80 -10.65
C TYR A 351 10.27 17.37 -10.30
N GLY A 352 11.04 16.66 -9.45
CA GLY A 352 12.44 17.01 -9.17
C GLY A 352 13.29 17.09 -10.43
N LEU A 353 13.20 16.09 -11.30
CA LEU A 353 14.00 16.03 -12.52
C LEU A 353 13.70 17.16 -13.51
N TYR A 354 12.43 17.38 -13.84
CA TYR A 354 12.02 18.28 -14.91
C TYR A 354 11.78 19.71 -14.43
N LYS A 355 11.19 19.91 -13.24
CA LYS A 355 10.86 21.25 -12.75
C LYS A 355 12.02 21.88 -11.99
N LEU A 356 12.71 21.11 -11.14
CA LEU A 356 13.76 21.62 -10.27
C LEU A 356 15.13 21.55 -10.95
N TYR A 357 15.49 20.40 -11.54
CA TYR A 357 16.74 20.21 -12.27
C TYR A 357 16.69 20.62 -13.75
N LYS A 358 15.51 20.97 -14.28
CA LYS A 358 15.31 21.43 -15.67
C LYS A 358 15.87 20.49 -16.74
N SER A 359 15.87 19.17 -16.48
CA SER A 359 16.25 18.18 -17.50
C SER A 359 15.35 18.32 -18.73
N GLN A 360 15.91 18.14 -19.92
CA GLN A 360 15.16 18.13 -21.18
C GLN A 360 14.96 16.70 -21.73
N LYS A 361 15.70 15.73 -21.18
CA LYS A 361 15.69 14.36 -21.67
C LYS A 361 14.61 13.57 -20.95
N ARG A 362 13.72 12.96 -21.74
CA ARG A 362 12.62 12.14 -21.23
C ARG A 362 12.96 10.66 -21.23
N SER A 363 12.43 9.96 -20.23
CA SER A 363 12.50 8.50 -20.14
C SER A 363 11.09 7.91 -20.11
N VAL A 364 10.76 7.13 -21.13
CA VAL A 364 9.48 6.43 -21.23
C VAL A 364 9.48 5.20 -20.32
N LEU A 365 8.36 4.95 -19.66
CA LEU A 365 8.15 3.74 -18.88
C LEU A 365 7.64 2.62 -19.79
N TYR A 366 8.54 1.71 -20.18
CA TYR A 366 8.17 0.55 -21.00
C TYR A 366 7.63 -0.61 -20.19
N THR A 367 8.03 -0.76 -18.93
CA THR A 367 7.60 -1.87 -18.07
C THR A 367 7.31 -1.38 -16.65
N ALA A 368 6.48 -2.13 -15.92
CA ALA A 368 6.23 -1.87 -14.51
C ALA A 368 7.23 -2.61 -13.59
N TYR A 369 8.24 -3.31 -14.13
CA TYR A 369 9.19 -4.12 -13.37
C TYR A 369 10.27 -3.25 -12.71
N LEU A 370 9.88 -2.48 -11.70
CA LEU A 370 10.68 -1.42 -11.09
C LEU A 370 11.32 -1.80 -9.74
N GLY A 371 10.98 -2.95 -9.17
CA GLY A 371 11.63 -3.44 -7.95
C GLY A 371 13.05 -3.95 -8.17
N LYS A 372 13.63 -4.55 -7.14
CA LYS A 372 14.95 -5.20 -7.10
C LYS A 372 14.92 -6.53 -7.86
N GLU A 373 16.00 -6.80 -8.58
CA GLU A 373 16.33 -8.14 -9.06
C GLU A 373 17.19 -8.86 -8.01
N TYR A 374 16.78 -10.06 -7.62
CA TYR A 374 17.48 -10.83 -6.60
C TYR A 374 18.58 -11.66 -7.21
N THR A 375 19.72 -11.70 -6.53
CA THR A 375 20.92 -12.42 -6.95
C THR A 375 20.80 -13.92 -6.67
N HIS A 376 21.74 -14.70 -7.22
CA HIS A 376 21.85 -16.12 -6.88
C HIS A 376 22.01 -16.34 -5.37
N ASP A 377 22.81 -15.50 -4.70
CA ASP A 377 23.04 -15.58 -3.26
C ASP A 377 21.78 -15.23 -2.46
N ASP A 378 20.97 -14.26 -2.90
CA ASP A 378 19.69 -13.97 -2.26
C ASP A 378 18.76 -15.20 -2.25
N TYR A 379 18.69 -15.92 -3.37
CA TYR A 379 17.91 -17.16 -3.47
C TYR A 379 18.49 -18.27 -2.61
N LYS A 380 19.81 -18.47 -2.69
CA LYS A 380 20.53 -19.50 -1.94
C LYS A 380 20.37 -19.28 -0.43
N ASN A 381 20.56 -18.06 0.06
CA ASN A 381 20.40 -17.71 1.47
C ASN A 381 18.96 -17.97 1.96
N ALA A 382 17.96 -17.68 1.13
CA ALA A 382 16.56 -17.96 1.46
C ALA A 382 16.21 -19.45 1.47
N ILE A 383 16.93 -20.29 0.73
CA ILE A 383 16.74 -21.75 0.66
C ILE A 383 17.57 -22.46 1.74
N GLN A 384 18.83 -22.06 1.97
CA GLN A 384 19.74 -22.70 2.93
C GLN A 384 19.25 -22.59 4.37
N SER A 385 18.44 -21.59 4.69
CA SER A 385 17.75 -21.50 5.97
C SER A 385 16.71 -22.60 6.19
N GLU A 386 16.45 -23.44 5.18
CA GLU A 386 15.36 -24.41 5.17
C GLU A 386 15.87 -25.86 5.04
N PRO A 387 15.09 -26.87 5.48
CA PRO A 387 15.57 -28.24 5.57
C PRO A 387 15.59 -29.00 4.24
N PHE A 388 15.48 -28.33 3.07
CA PHE A 388 15.39 -28.97 1.75
C PHE A 388 16.52 -28.53 0.82
N ASN A 389 17.06 -29.47 0.05
CA ASN A 389 18.12 -29.20 -0.93
C ASN A 389 17.53 -29.08 -2.34
N LEU A 390 17.92 -28.05 -3.09
CA LEU A 390 17.38 -27.75 -4.42
C LEU A 390 18.49 -27.63 -5.45
N LYS A 391 18.24 -28.19 -6.63
CA LYS A 391 19.15 -28.06 -7.78
C LYS A 391 18.83 -26.81 -8.57
N LEU A 392 19.88 -26.10 -8.98
CA LEU A 392 19.79 -25.02 -9.96
C LEU A 392 19.42 -25.62 -11.33
N LEU A 393 18.46 -25.01 -12.02
CA LEU A 393 18.07 -25.41 -13.37
C LEU A 393 18.45 -24.33 -14.40
N PRO A 394 19.10 -24.70 -15.51
CA PRO A 394 19.26 -23.80 -16.64
C PRO A 394 17.90 -23.33 -17.18
N ASN A 395 17.79 -22.08 -17.63
CA ASN A 395 16.54 -21.47 -18.09
C ASN A 395 15.75 -22.35 -19.07
N LYS A 396 16.42 -22.97 -20.06
CA LYS A 396 15.77 -23.86 -21.03
C LYS A 396 15.04 -25.03 -20.35
N ASN A 397 15.68 -25.67 -19.37
CA ASN A 397 15.11 -26.79 -18.64
C ASN A 397 14.05 -26.33 -17.64
N LEU A 398 14.27 -25.20 -16.96
CA LEU A 398 13.30 -24.58 -16.07
C LEU A 398 11.99 -24.30 -16.82
N LEU A 399 12.05 -23.53 -17.90
CA LEU A 399 10.87 -23.16 -18.69
C LEU A 399 10.17 -24.38 -19.30
N ARG A 400 10.93 -25.36 -19.82
CA ARG A 400 10.37 -26.62 -20.34
C ARG A 400 9.60 -27.37 -19.27
N ASN A 401 10.17 -27.52 -18.08
CA ASN A 401 9.56 -28.26 -16.99
C ASN A 401 8.34 -27.51 -16.44
N THR A 402 8.44 -26.19 -16.25
CA THR A 402 7.32 -25.34 -15.86
C THR A 402 6.16 -25.42 -16.85
N ALA A 403 6.42 -25.34 -18.16
CA ALA A 403 5.39 -25.46 -19.19
C ALA A 403 4.69 -26.82 -19.16
N LYS A 404 5.45 -27.92 -18.99
CA LYS A 404 4.88 -29.27 -18.82
C LYS A 404 4.02 -29.41 -17.57
N LEU A 405 4.44 -28.81 -16.45
CA LEU A 405 3.67 -28.82 -15.20
C LEU A 405 2.36 -28.02 -15.33
N LEU A 406 2.41 -26.84 -15.97
CA LEU A 406 1.21 -26.06 -16.29
C LEU A 406 0.27 -26.84 -17.22
N ALA A 407 0.80 -27.49 -18.26
CA ALA A 407 0.02 -28.33 -19.17
C ALA A 407 -0.73 -29.48 -18.43
N ARG A 408 -0.12 -30.03 -17.37
CA ARG A 408 -0.72 -31.04 -16.48
C ARG A 408 -1.66 -30.46 -15.42
N GLY A 409 -1.93 -29.16 -15.45
CA GLY A 409 -2.85 -28.49 -14.52
C GLY A 409 -2.28 -28.19 -13.13
N LYS A 410 -0.96 -28.22 -12.96
CA LYS A 410 -0.32 -27.75 -11.73
C LYS A 410 -0.39 -26.21 -11.66
N ILE A 411 -0.67 -25.69 -10.48
CA ILE A 411 -0.67 -24.27 -10.15
C ILE A 411 0.74 -23.89 -9.69
N ILE A 412 1.32 -22.88 -10.32
CA ILE A 412 2.71 -22.51 -10.12
C ILE A 412 2.80 -21.11 -9.49
N GLY A 413 3.44 -21.02 -8.32
CA GLY A 413 3.98 -19.76 -7.83
C GLY A 413 5.20 -19.39 -8.67
N TRP A 414 5.21 -18.20 -9.23
CA TRP A 414 6.21 -17.73 -10.18
C TRP A 414 6.87 -16.46 -9.66
N PHE A 415 8.14 -16.58 -9.28
CA PHE A 415 8.97 -15.50 -8.74
C PHE A 415 10.21 -15.34 -9.62
N GLN A 416 10.24 -14.29 -10.44
CA GLN A 416 11.31 -14.01 -11.40
C GLN A 416 11.65 -12.53 -11.47
N GLY A 417 12.92 -12.22 -11.75
CA GLY A 417 13.38 -10.86 -12.07
C GLY A 417 12.93 -9.76 -11.10
N ARG A 418 12.89 -8.53 -11.62
CA ARG A 418 12.40 -7.33 -10.92
C ARG A 418 10.90 -7.40 -10.67
N SER A 419 10.44 -7.08 -9.46
CA SER A 419 9.01 -7.07 -9.15
C SER A 419 8.26 -5.94 -9.84
N GLU A 420 6.97 -6.15 -10.08
CA GLU A 420 6.10 -5.13 -10.65
C GLU A 420 5.60 -4.11 -9.60
N PHE A 421 5.61 -2.83 -9.98
CA PHE A 421 5.13 -1.71 -9.18
C PHE A 421 3.64 -1.44 -9.43
N GLY A 422 2.89 -1.19 -8.35
CA GLY A 422 1.43 -1.08 -8.36
C GLY A 422 0.70 -2.36 -7.90
N PRO A 423 -0.65 -2.39 -7.97
CA PRO A 423 -1.46 -3.40 -7.30
C PRO A 423 -1.65 -4.70 -8.10
N ARG A 424 -1.20 -4.76 -9.36
CA ARG A 424 -1.38 -5.94 -10.23
C ARG A 424 -0.08 -6.73 -10.30
N ALA A 425 -0.17 -8.06 -10.22
CA ALA A 425 0.94 -8.91 -10.63
C ALA A 425 0.91 -9.09 -12.14
N LEU A 426 2.05 -8.87 -12.77
CA LEU A 426 2.27 -8.78 -14.21
C LEU A 426 3.27 -9.85 -14.66
N GLY A 427 3.39 -10.94 -13.91
CA GLY A 427 4.16 -12.11 -14.33
C GLY A 427 5.56 -12.22 -13.74
N ASN A 428 5.93 -11.40 -12.75
CA ASN A 428 7.19 -11.57 -12.00
C ASN A 428 6.97 -11.92 -10.53
N ARG A 429 5.82 -11.57 -9.93
CA ARG A 429 5.36 -12.04 -8.62
C ARG A 429 3.94 -12.61 -8.75
N SER A 430 3.82 -13.69 -9.51
CA SER A 430 2.54 -14.22 -10.00
C SER A 430 2.24 -15.65 -9.54
N ILE A 431 0.97 -16.01 -9.55
CA ILE A 431 0.52 -17.40 -9.57
C ILE A 431 -0.03 -17.67 -10.97
N LEU A 432 0.56 -18.65 -11.64
CA LEU A 432 0.25 -19.04 -13.02
C LEU A 432 -0.51 -20.36 -13.05
N ALA A 433 -1.49 -20.47 -13.94
CA ALA A 433 -2.28 -21.69 -14.13
C ALA A 433 -2.79 -21.85 -15.57
N HIS A 434 -3.18 -23.07 -15.92
CA HIS A 434 -3.72 -23.40 -17.24
C HIS A 434 -5.18 -22.90 -17.38
N PRO A 435 -5.49 -21.98 -18.30
CA PRO A 435 -6.81 -21.35 -18.42
C PRO A 435 -7.89 -22.25 -19.05
N GLY A 436 -7.48 -23.29 -19.79
CA GLY A 436 -8.38 -24.27 -20.40
C GLY A 436 -8.82 -25.45 -19.53
N ILE A 437 -8.29 -25.59 -18.30
CA ILE A 437 -8.64 -26.72 -17.43
C ILE A 437 -9.84 -26.33 -16.56
N LYS A 438 -10.99 -26.97 -16.82
CA LYS A 438 -12.23 -26.71 -16.10
C LYS A 438 -12.03 -26.87 -14.58
N GLY A 439 -12.41 -25.86 -13.82
CA GLY A 439 -12.36 -25.85 -12.36
C GLY A 439 -11.06 -25.33 -11.74
N ILE A 440 -10.06 -24.91 -12.54
CA ILE A 440 -8.81 -24.35 -11.99
C ILE A 440 -9.06 -23.05 -11.21
N LYS A 441 -10.00 -22.19 -11.64
CA LYS A 441 -10.43 -20.97 -10.93
C LYS A 441 -11.00 -21.30 -9.57
N LYS A 442 -11.83 -22.36 -9.50
CA LYS A 442 -12.40 -22.87 -8.25
C LYS A 442 -11.28 -23.36 -7.32
N LYS A 443 -10.35 -24.19 -7.81
CA LYS A 443 -9.17 -24.66 -7.05
C LYS A 443 -8.33 -23.49 -6.51
N LEU A 444 -8.06 -22.47 -7.34
CA LEU A 444 -7.34 -21.26 -6.95
C LEU A 444 -8.07 -20.49 -5.85
N ASN A 445 -9.37 -20.23 -6.02
CA ASN A 445 -10.16 -19.47 -5.06
C ASN A 445 -10.31 -20.20 -3.72
N GLU A 446 -10.58 -21.50 -3.71
CA GLU A 446 -10.82 -22.26 -2.47
C GLU A 446 -9.53 -22.63 -1.74
N LYS A 447 -8.51 -23.11 -2.46
CA LYS A 447 -7.34 -23.74 -1.83
C LYS A 447 -6.17 -22.79 -1.61
N ILE A 448 -6.14 -21.65 -2.30
CA ILE A 448 -5.00 -20.72 -2.29
C ILE A 448 -5.43 -19.33 -1.86
N LYS A 449 -6.40 -18.73 -2.56
CA LYS A 449 -6.82 -17.35 -2.33
C LYS A 449 -7.78 -17.18 -1.16
N LYS A 450 -8.59 -18.21 -0.88
CA LYS A 450 -9.63 -18.27 0.15
C LYS A 450 -10.58 -17.05 0.12
N ARG A 451 -10.98 -16.67 -1.09
CA ARG A 451 -11.75 -15.43 -1.35
C ARG A 451 -13.08 -15.71 -2.06
N GLU A 452 -13.91 -14.68 -2.20
CA GLU A 452 -15.22 -14.72 -2.85
C GLU A 452 -15.15 -15.25 -4.30
N THR A 453 -16.14 -16.06 -4.67
CA THR A 453 -16.18 -16.82 -5.94
C THR A 453 -16.38 -15.94 -7.16
N PHE A 454 -17.01 -14.76 -7.00
CA PHE A 454 -17.27 -13.81 -8.08
C PHE A 454 -16.01 -13.08 -8.55
N ARG A 455 -14.90 -13.10 -7.80
CA ARG A 455 -13.68 -12.39 -8.22
C ARG A 455 -13.05 -13.09 -9.42
N PRO A 456 -12.86 -12.37 -10.55
CA PRO A 456 -12.27 -12.96 -11.75
C PRO A 456 -10.76 -13.13 -11.64
N PHE A 457 -10.21 -13.84 -12.61
CA PHE A 457 -8.78 -13.92 -12.89
C PHE A 457 -8.52 -13.36 -14.30
N ALA A 458 -7.28 -12.93 -14.53
CA ALA A 458 -6.87 -12.28 -15.77
C ALA A 458 -5.96 -13.21 -16.58
N PRO A 459 -6.00 -13.20 -17.91
CA PRO A 459 -5.01 -13.85 -18.74
C PRO A 459 -3.76 -12.98 -18.92
N VAL A 460 -2.61 -13.65 -19.11
CA VAL A 460 -1.42 -13.08 -19.75
C VAL A 460 -1.18 -13.80 -21.07
N ILE A 461 -1.07 -13.04 -22.16
CA ILE A 461 -1.03 -13.54 -23.54
C ILE A 461 0.15 -12.92 -24.33
N ILE A 462 0.71 -13.71 -25.24
CA ILE A 462 1.68 -13.23 -26.23
C ILE A 462 1.04 -12.11 -27.07
N GLU A 463 1.65 -10.92 -27.08
CA GLU A 463 1.05 -9.69 -27.64
C GLU A 463 0.48 -9.87 -29.05
N ASN A 464 1.25 -10.43 -29.99
CA ASN A 464 0.83 -10.61 -31.38
C ASN A 464 -0.27 -11.67 -31.58
N ARG A 465 -0.58 -12.49 -30.57
CA ARG A 465 -1.69 -13.47 -30.58
C ARG A 465 -2.97 -12.94 -29.94
N THR A 466 -2.95 -11.73 -29.37
CA THR A 466 -4.09 -11.17 -28.62
C THR A 466 -5.37 -11.10 -29.45
N ARG A 467 -5.27 -10.71 -30.72
CA ARG A 467 -6.42 -10.56 -31.63
C ARG A 467 -7.07 -11.89 -32.00
N ASP A 468 -6.40 -13.02 -31.80
CA ASP A 468 -6.99 -14.34 -32.05
C ASP A 468 -8.04 -14.69 -30.97
N PHE A 469 -7.92 -14.11 -29.78
CA PHE A 469 -8.73 -14.44 -28.60
C PHE A 469 -9.67 -13.32 -28.16
N PHE A 470 -9.27 -12.06 -28.35
CA PHE A 470 -9.92 -10.91 -27.73
C PHE A 470 -10.17 -9.79 -28.73
N ASN A 471 -11.25 -9.02 -28.51
CA ASN A 471 -11.56 -7.83 -29.30
C ASN A 471 -10.86 -6.59 -28.74
N LEU A 472 -9.53 -6.64 -28.61
CA LEU A 472 -8.72 -5.52 -28.10
C LEU A 472 -7.89 -4.91 -29.23
N PRO A 473 -8.07 -3.61 -29.56
CA PRO A 473 -7.36 -2.99 -30.68
C PRO A 473 -5.90 -2.63 -30.35
N ILE A 474 -5.59 -2.39 -29.07
CA ILE A 474 -4.29 -1.91 -28.57
C ILE A 474 -3.65 -2.89 -27.59
N LYS A 475 -2.36 -2.73 -27.29
CA LYS A 475 -1.68 -3.51 -26.23
C LYS A 475 -2.18 -3.14 -24.83
N SER A 476 -2.12 -4.09 -23.90
CA SER A 476 -2.52 -3.93 -22.50
C SER A 476 -1.46 -4.54 -21.56
N PRO A 477 -0.26 -3.95 -21.46
CA PRO A 477 0.84 -4.55 -20.69
C PRO A 477 0.58 -4.59 -19.17
N PHE A 478 -0.34 -3.77 -18.67
CA PHE A 478 -0.54 -3.53 -17.23
C PHE A 478 -1.84 -4.10 -16.64
N MET A 479 -2.60 -4.90 -17.41
CA MET A 479 -3.93 -5.39 -17.01
C MET A 479 -4.91 -4.28 -16.59
N LEU A 480 -4.88 -3.15 -17.31
CA LEU A 480 -5.74 -1.99 -17.05
C LEU A 480 -6.87 -1.83 -18.07
N LEU A 481 -7.02 -2.79 -18.98
CA LEU A 481 -8.08 -2.81 -20.01
C LEU A 481 -8.88 -4.11 -19.94
N ASN A 482 -10.19 -3.98 -20.13
CA ASN A 482 -11.14 -5.08 -20.28
C ASN A 482 -11.67 -5.15 -21.73
N THR A 483 -11.92 -6.34 -22.27
CA THR A 483 -12.65 -6.49 -23.54
C THR A 483 -13.42 -7.80 -23.63
N SER A 484 -14.25 -7.96 -24.65
CA SER A 484 -14.96 -9.21 -24.91
C SER A 484 -14.04 -10.29 -25.48
N VAL A 485 -14.30 -11.53 -25.06
CA VAL A 485 -13.65 -12.73 -25.60
C VAL A 485 -14.37 -13.17 -26.86
N LYS A 486 -13.63 -13.53 -27.91
CA LYS A 486 -14.20 -14.03 -29.18
C LYS A 486 -15.01 -15.32 -28.92
N PRO A 487 -16.21 -15.48 -29.53
CA PRO A 487 -17.11 -16.59 -29.25
C PRO A 487 -16.45 -17.98 -29.30
N LEU A 488 -15.67 -18.26 -30.36
CA LEU A 488 -15.00 -19.56 -30.57
C LEU A 488 -13.94 -19.89 -29.51
N MET A 489 -13.44 -18.88 -28.80
CA MET A 489 -12.39 -19.06 -27.80
C MET A 489 -12.94 -19.26 -26.38
N LYS A 490 -14.24 -19.01 -26.17
CA LYS A 490 -14.86 -19.13 -24.84
C LYS A 490 -14.69 -20.51 -24.22
N ASN A 491 -14.82 -21.56 -25.03
CA ASN A 491 -14.66 -22.95 -24.57
C ASN A 491 -13.18 -23.34 -24.36
N LYS A 492 -12.24 -22.64 -24.99
CA LYS A 492 -10.80 -22.95 -24.89
C LYS A 492 -10.15 -22.35 -23.65
N ILE A 493 -10.66 -21.23 -23.14
CA ILE A 493 -10.08 -20.48 -22.02
C ILE A 493 -11.12 -20.06 -20.97
N PRO A 494 -12.06 -20.92 -20.56
CA PRO A 494 -13.21 -20.53 -19.72
C PRO A 494 -12.80 -19.93 -18.36
N GLU A 495 -11.62 -20.28 -17.84
CA GLU A 495 -11.22 -19.94 -16.48
C GLU A 495 -10.72 -18.49 -16.32
N VAL A 496 -10.57 -17.75 -17.43
CA VAL A 496 -10.16 -16.33 -17.47
C VAL A 496 -11.27 -15.44 -18.04
N ILE A 497 -12.49 -15.95 -18.15
CA ILE A 497 -13.66 -15.24 -18.67
C ILE A 497 -14.55 -14.81 -17.50
N HIS A 498 -14.99 -13.56 -17.54
CA HIS A 498 -15.94 -13.01 -16.60
C HIS A 498 -17.36 -13.48 -16.94
N VAL A 499 -18.30 -13.36 -16.00
CA VAL A 499 -19.68 -13.83 -16.20
C VAL A 499 -20.39 -13.11 -17.37
N ASP A 500 -20.00 -11.88 -17.68
CA ASP A 500 -20.48 -11.08 -18.81
C ASP A 500 -19.77 -11.39 -20.15
N GLY A 501 -18.89 -12.39 -20.19
CA GLY A 501 -18.12 -12.76 -21.37
C GLY A 501 -16.91 -11.87 -21.66
N SER A 502 -16.56 -10.96 -20.76
CA SER A 502 -15.37 -10.11 -20.85
C SER A 502 -14.13 -10.72 -20.18
N SER A 503 -12.97 -10.10 -20.37
CA SER A 503 -11.72 -10.47 -19.72
C SER A 503 -10.76 -9.29 -19.62
N ARG A 504 -10.10 -9.15 -18.46
CA ARG A 504 -9.08 -8.11 -18.20
C ARG A 504 -7.69 -8.63 -18.53
N ILE A 505 -7.06 -8.11 -19.58
CA ILE A 505 -5.94 -8.79 -20.25
C ILE A 505 -4.60 -8.15 -19.93
N GLN A 506 -3.56 -9.00 -19.75
CA GLN A 506 -2.16 -8.61 -19.88
C GLN A 506 -1.60 -9.06 -21.23
N THR A 507 -1.01 -8.15 -22.00
CA THR A 507 -0.16 -8.50 -23.14
C THR A 507 1.30 -8.55 -22.71
N VAL A 508 2.10 -9.45 -23.28
CA VAL A 508 3.54 -9.51 -23.07
C VAL A 508 4.28 -9.80 -24.37
N ASN A 509 5.42 -9.15 -24.56
CA ASN A 509 6.33 -9.39 -25.68
C ASN A 509 7.75 -9.74 -25.16
N LEU A 510 8.64 -10.06 -26.11
CA LEU A 510 10.01 -10.49 -25.80
C LEU A 510 10.85 -9.40 -25.13
N GLU A 511 10.65 -8.14 -25.51
CA GLU A 511 11.42 -7.00 -24.99
C GLU A 511 11.02 -6.67 -23.54
N GLU A 512 9.72 -6.72 -23.25
CA GLU A 512 9.18 -6.36 -21.94
C GLU A 512 9.46 -7.43 -20.87
N ASN A 513 9.26 -8.73 -21.18
CA ASN A 513 9.54 -9.83 -20.24
C ASN A 513 9.96 -11.12 -20.98
N PRO A 514 11.27 -11.32 -21.25
CA PRO A 514 11.75 -12.44 -22.04
C PRO A 514 11.44 -13.82 -21.45
N LEU A 515 11.50 -13.97 -20.12
CA LEU A 515 11.28 -15.26 -19.46
C LEU A 515 9.81 -15.68 -19.52
N LEU A 516 8.88 -14.75 -19.23
CA LEU A 516 7.45 -15.02 -19.30
C LEU A 516 7.02 -15.27 -20.75
N TYR A 517 7.53 -14.48 -21.70
CA TYR A 517 7.26 -14.67 -23.12
C TYR A 517 7.68 -16.06 -23.59
N LYS A 518 8.91 -16.50 -23.26
CA LYS A 518 9.39 -17.85 -23.61
C LYS A 518 8.61 -18.96 -22.90
N LEU A 519 8.18 -18.76 -21.66
CA LEU A 519 7.28 -19.69 -20.97
C LEU A 519 5.97 -19.88 -21.74
N LEU A 520 5.35 -18.78 -22.18
CA LEU A 520 4.13 -18.81 -22.98
C LEU A 520 4.33 -19.50 -24.32
N GLN A 521 5.47 -19.29 -24.99
CA GLN A 521 5.79 -19.99 -26.23
C GLN A 521 5.90 -21.50 -26.02
N MET A 522 6.62 -21.94 -24.99
CA MET A 522 6.76 -23.37 -24.68
C MET A 522 5.44 -23.99 -24.25
N PHE A 523 4.63 -23.25 -23.48
CA PHE A 523 3.28 -23.69 -23.13
C PHE A 523 2.40 -23.81 -24.38
N ASN A 524 2.44 -22.84 -25.29
CA ASN A 524 1.71 -22.87 -26.55
C ASN A 524 2.10 -24.06 -27.44
N GLN A 525 3.39 -24.42 -27.50
CA GLN A 525 3.85 -25.61 -28.22
C GLN A 525 3.26 -26.92 -27.67
N ILE A 526 2.94 -26.95 -26.37
CA ILE A 526 2.40 -28.15 -25.71
C ILE A 526 0.86 -28.19 -25.76
N THR A 527 0.20 -27.04 -25.65
CA THR A 527 -1.26 -26.96 -25.41
C THR A 527 -2.03 -26.28 -26.55
N ASN A 528 -1.35 -25.70 -27.54
CA ASN A 528 -1.91 -24.80 -28.54
C ASN A 528 -2.59 -23.56 -27.96
N LEU A 529 -2.21 -23.15 -26.74
CA LEU A 529 -2.68 -21.92 -26.08
C LEU A 529 -1.52 -20.93 -25.84
N PRO A 530 -1.56 -19.71 -26.41
CA PRO A 530 -0.52 -18.70 -26.25
C PRO A 530 -0.71 -17.84 -24.99
N LEU A 531 -1.46 -18.32 -24.00
CA LEU A 531 -1.83 -17.57 -22.81
C LEU A 531 -1.96 -18.44 -21.57
N LEU A 532 -1.72 -17.83 -20.41
CA LEU A 532 -1.89 -18.43 -19.08
C LEU A 532 -2.84 -17.58 -18.25
N LEU A 533 -3.49 -18.20 -17.26
CA LEU A 533 -4.12 -17.46 -16.17
C LEU A 533 -3.00 -16.87 -15.29
N ASN A 534 -3.10 -15.56 -15.00
CA ASN A 534 -2.18 -14.84 -14.12
C ASN A 534 -2.97 -14.17 -12.97
N THR A 535 -2.51 -14.39 -11.75
CA THR A 535 -2.99 -13.69 -10.55
C THR A 535 -1.86 -13.33 -9.60
N SER A 536 -2.13 -12.46 -8.64
CA SER A 536 -1.15 -12.00 -7.66
C SER A 536 -0.54 -13.15 -6.85
N PHE A 537 0.76 -13.14 -6.59
CA PHE A 537 1.35 -14.10 -5.67
C PHE A 537 1.24 -13.59 -4.23
N ASN A 538 0.10 -13.90 -3.62
CA ASN A 538 -0.26 -13.60 -2.23
C ASN A 538 -1.52 -14.37 -1.79
N THR A 539 -1.85 -14.26 -0.51
CA THR A 539 -3.15 -14.63 0.08
C THR A 539 -4.05 -13.40 0.22
N GLU A 540 -5.28 -13.55 0.73
CA GLU A 540 -6.25 -12.45 0.83
C GLU A 540 -5.76 -11.26 1.69
N ASP A 541 -5.03 -11.49 2.76
CA ASP A 541 -4.67 -10.42 3.71
C ASP A 541 -3.23 -9.91 3.58
N GLU A 542 -2.45 -10.45 2.63
CA GLU A 542 -1.04 -10.09 2.46
C GLU A 542 -0.79 -9.32 1.15
N PRO A 543 0.13 -8.35 1.15
CA PRO A 543 0.63 -7.74 -0.08
C PRO A 543 1.23 -8.79 -1.03
N ILE A 544 1.44 -8.45 -2.30
CA ILE A 544 2.18 -9.32 -3.23
C ILE A 544 3.56 -9.61 -2.64
N VAL A 545 4.05 -10.86 -2.74
CA VAL A 545 5.38 -11.25 -2.24
C VAL A 545 6.47 -10.41 -2.90
N GLU A 546 7.49 -10.03 -2.12
CA GLU A 546 8.58 -9.20 -2.63
C GLU A 546 9.92 -9.94 -2.55
N LYS A 547 10.27 -10.46 -1.37
CA LYS A 547 11.54 -11.18 -1.14
C LYS A 547 11.41 -12.67 -1.48
N PRO A 548 12.52 -13.37 -1.80
CA PRO A 548 12.53 -14.83 -1.96
C PRO A 548 11.90 -15.57 -0.77
N ARG A 549 12.19 -15.13 0.47
CA ARG A 549 11.57 -15.69 1.68
C ARG A 549 10.05 -15.49 1.72
N ASP A 550 9.53 -14.36 1.24
CA ASP A 550 8.09 -14.15 1.16
C ASP A 550 7.42 -15.17 0.22
N ALA A 551 8.06 -15.46 -0.91
CA ALA A 551 7.56 -16.43 -1.88
C ALA A 551 7.55 -17.86 -1.32
N LEU A 552 8.62 -18.29 -0.65
CA LEU A 552 8.69 -19.58 0.06
C LEU A 552 7.61 -19.68 1.13
N ARG A 553 7.49 -18.63 1.96
CA ARG A 553 6.50 -18.54 3.03
C ARG A 553 5.08 -18.67 2.49
N THR A 554 4.71 -17.91 1.45
CA THR A 554 3.38 -18.00 0.83
C THR A 554 3.17 -19.35 0.14
N PHE A 555 4.20 -19.89 -0.54
CA PHE A 555 4.13 -21.20 -1.16
C PHE A 555 3.80 -22.28 -0.14
N PHE A 556 4.56 -22.42 0.95
CA PHE A 556 4.35 -23.51 1.91
C PHE A 556 3.05 -23.38 2.72
N LYS A 557 2.58 -22.14 2.97
CA LYS A 557 1.30 -21.86 3.66
C LYS A 557 0.06 -22.19 2.84
N THR A 558 0.20 -22.24 1.52
CA THR A 558 -0.92 -22.44 0.61
C THR A 558 -0.87 -23.82 -0.03
N ASN A 559 -1.85 -24.11 -0.88
CA ASN A 559 -1.89 -25.32 -1.69
C ASN A 559 -1.46 -25.07 -3.15
N ILE A 560 -0.57 -24.10 -3.38
CA ILE A 560 0.15 -23.98 -4.65
C ILE A 560 0.94 -25.27 -4.88
N ASP A 561 0.88 -25.85 -6.08
CA ASP A 561 1.46 -27.17 -6.34
C ASP A 561 3.00 -27.09 -6.49
N CYS A 562 3.48 -26.08 -7.24
CA CYS A 562 4.90 -25.88 -7.52
C CYS A 562 5.32 -24.41 -7.30
N LEU A 563 6.59 -24.17 -6.98
CA LEU A 563 7.19 -22.84 -6.92
C LEU A 563 8.40 -22.79 -7.85
N VAL A 564 8.38 -21.83 -8.78
CA VAL A 564 9.57 -21.39 -9.50
C VAL A 564 10.12 -20.17 -8.78
N LEU A 565 11.29 -20.31 -8.16
CA LEU A 565 11.98 -19.28 -7.40
C LEU A 565 13.32 -18.97 -8.09
N GLY A 566 13.35 -17.95 -8.95
CA GLY A 566 14.51 -17.68 -9.79
C GLY A 566 14.88 -18.93 -10.60
N PRO A 567 16.11 -19.46 -10.48
CA PRO A 567 16.55 -20.65 -11.22
C PRO A 567 16.12 -21.99 -10.59
N TYR A 568 15.35 -21.98 -9.50
CA TYR A 568 14.95 -23.19 -8.77
C TYR A 568 13.50 -23.57 -9.05
N LEU A 569 13.23 -24.88 -9.15
CA LEU A 569 11.89 -25.46 -9.21
C LEU A 569 11.66 -26.34 -7.99
N ILE A 570 10.57 -26.07 -7.27
CA ILE A 570 10.16 -26.78 -6.07
C ILE A 570 8.78 -27.39 -6.31
N GLU A 571 8.66 -28.70 -6.14
CA GLU A 571 7.39 -29.43 -6.24
C GLU A 571 7.05 -30.01 -4.87
N LYS A 572 5.87 -29.67 -4.32
CA LYS A 572 5.49 -30.19 -2.99
C LYS A 572 5.39 -31.70 -2.95
N ASP A 573 4.93 -32.30 -4.05
CA ASP A 573 4.73 -33.74 -4.15
C ASP A 573 6.06 -34.52 -4.07
N ASN A 574 7.19 -33.87 -4.38
CA ASN A 574 8.52 -34.45 -4.30
C ASN A 574 9.16 -34.32 -2.90
N LEU A 575 8.51 -33.62 -1.96
CA LEU A 575 9.01 -33.47 -0.58
C LEU A 575 8.40 -34.54 0.34
N PRO A 576 9.22 -35.30 1.10
CA PRO A 576 8.75 -36.22 2.13
C PRO A 576 7.69 -35.59 3.06
N LYS A 577 6.58 -36.29 3.31
CA LYS A 577 5.44 -35.77 4.10
C LYS A 577 5.85 -35.21 5.48
N LYS A 578 6.77 -35.90 6.18
CA LYS A 578 7.30 -35.47 7.49
C LYS A 578 8.07 -34.15 7.38
N GLN A 579 8.88 -34.00 6.33
CA GLN A 579 9.63 -32.77 6.06
C GLN A 579 8.69 -31.63 5.69
N LEU A 580 7.71 -31.86 4.80
CA LEU A 580 6.71 -30.87 4.43
C LEU A 580 5.90 -30.37 5.63
N LYS A 581 5.53 -31.26 6.56
CA LYS A 581 4.85 -30.88 7.81
C LYS A 581 5.71 -29.93 8.65
N LYS A 582 6.98 -30.27 8.88
CA LYS A 582 7.94 -29.44 9.63
C LYS A 582 8.14 -28.06 8.98
N ILE A 583 8.31 -28.02 7.66
CA ILE A 583 8.44 -26.76 6.90
C ILE A 583 7.19 -25.90 7.06
N ARG A 584 6.01 -26.51 6.94
CA ARG A 584 4.73 -25.81 7.14
C ARG A 584 4.62 -25.24 8.54
N GLU A 585 5.05 -25.95 9.57
CA GLU A 585 5.05 -25.46 10.96
C GLU A 585 5.99 -24.26 11.14
N ILE A 586 7.21 -24.31 10.57
CA ILE A 586 8.17 -23.20 10.58
C ILE A 586 7.53 -21.95 9.95
N PHE A 587 7.09 -22.05 8.70
CA PHE A 587 6.49 -20.90 8.03
C PHE A 587 5.17 -20.47 8.68
N ALA A 588 4.35 -21.39 9.18
CA ALA A 588 3.11 -21.06 9.90
C ALA A 588 3.40 -20.19 11.12
N SER A 589 4.47 -20.47 11.87
CA SER A 589 4.90 -19.63 12.99
C SER A 589 5.26 -18.21 12.54
N GLU A 590 5.91 -18.03 11.38
CA GLU A 590 6.19 -16.69 10.83
C GLU A 590 4.96 -15.90 10.38
N THR A 591 3.83 -16.57 10.10
CA THR A 591 2.56 -15.87 9.76
C THR A 591 1.87 -15.30 10.97
N VAL A 592 2.10 -15.90 12.13
CA VAL A 592 1.44 -15.45 13.34
C VAL A 592 2.09 -14.13 13.68
N ASN A 593 1.34 -13.04 13.52
CA ASN A 593 1.75 -11.75 14.05
C ASN A 593 1.66 -11.85 15.58
N PHE A 594 2.69 -12.45 16.16
CA PHE A 594 2.82 -12.70 17.58
C PHE A 594 2.88 -11.37 18.35
N GLU A 595 3.35 -10.28 17.72
CA GLU A 595 3.26 -8.93 18.28
C GLU A 595 1.78 -8.52 18.46
N LYS A 596 0.93 -8.67 17.43
CA LYS A 596 -0.51 -8.38 17.53
C LYS A 596 -1.24 -9.29 18.52
N LYS A 597 -0.91 -10.58 18.55
CA LYS A 597 -1.46 -11.51 19.57
C LYS A 597 -1.03 -11.10 20.97
N GLY A 598 0.24 -10.77 21.14
CA GLY A 598 0.79 -10.26 22.39
C GLY A 598 0.09 -8.99 22.85
N GLN A 599 -0.11 -8.03 21.94
CA GLN A 599 -0.82 -6.79 22.21
C GLN A 599 -2.29 -7.05 22.58
N SER A 600 -2.98 -7.93 21.85
CA SER A 600 -4.37 -8.30 22.16
C SER A 600 -4.49 -8.99 23.52
N ALA A 601 -3.58 -9.92 23.85
CA ALA A 601 -3.54 -10.60 25.14
C ALA A 601 -3.25 -9.61 26.27
N MET A 602 -2.28 -8.71 26.08
CA MET A 602 -1.96 -7.65 27.05
C MET A 602 -3.15 -6.73 27.30
N ASN A 603 -3.89 -6.33 26.25
CA ASN A 603 -5.08 -5.49 26.39
C ASN A 603 -6.23 -6.20 27.13
N LYS A 604 -6.29 -7.53 27.09
CA LYS A 604 -7.24 -8.36 27.83
C LYS A 604 -6.78 -8.73 29.25
N GLY A 605 -5.57 -8.31 29.65
CA GLY A 605 -4.98 -8.63 30.95
C GLY A 605 -4.29 -10.01 31.02
N PHE A 606 -4.18 -10.74 29.92
CA PHE A 606 -3.50 -12.04 29.86
C PHE A 606 -1.98 -11.85 29.69
N TYR A 607 -1.33 -11.35 30.75
CA TYR A 607 0.06 -10.91 30.67
C TYR A 607 1.08 -12.02 30.40
N GLN A 608 0.88 -13.24 30.91
CA GLN A 608 1.80 -14.36 30.64
C GLN A 608 1.68 -14.82 29.18
N GLU A 609 0.44 -14.95 28.67
CA GLU A 609 0.20 -15.25 27.25
C GLU A 609 0.78 -14.14 26.35
N ALA A 610 0.65 -12.87 26.76
CA ALA A 610 1.22 -11.74 26.04
C ALA A 610 2.75 -11.86 25.94
N ILE A 611 3.44 -12.17 27.04
CA ILE A 611 4.89 -12.39 27.09
C ILE A 611 5.29 -13.53 26.15
N ASP A 612 4.61 -14.65 26.19
CA ASP A 612 4.95 -15.82 25.37
C ASP A 612 4.83 -15.51 23.87
N ASN A 613 3.81 -14.73 23.48
CA ASN A 613 3.66 -14.24 22.12
C ASN A 613 4.77 -13.23 21.78
N PHE A 614 5.04 -12.23 22.62
CA PHE A 614 6.11 -11.26 22.36
C PHE A 614 7.50 -11.92 22.23
N ILE A 615 7.82 -12.94 23.03
CA ILE A 615 9.07 -13.71 22.88
C ILE A 615 9.11 -14.46 21.55
N LYS A 616 7.99 -15.05 21.11
CA LYS A 616 7.90 -15.67 19.78
C LYS A 616 8.08 -14.63 18.67
N ALA A 617 7.57 -13.42 18.84
CA ALA A 617 7.78 -12.31 17.91
C ALA A 617 9.27 -11.96 17.78
N LEU A 618 9.99 -11.84 18.90
CA LEU A 618 11.44 -11.55 18.91
C LEU A 618 12.27 -12.64 18.22
N LYS A 619 11.86 -13.91 18.30
CA LYS A 619 12.56 -15.02 17.63
C LYS A 619 12.43 -15.00 16.11
N ILE A 620 11.40 -14.33 15.58
CA ILE A 620 11.06 -14.30 14.15
C ILE A 620 11.44 -12.95 13.53
N SER A 621 11.45 -11.88 14.31
CA SER A 621 11.72 -10.54 13.79
C SER A 621 13.20 -10.34 13.48
N CYS A 622 13.54 -10.32 12.20
CA CYS A 622 14.71 -9.59 11.73
C CYS A 622 14.40 -8.07 11.74
N PHE A 623 14.78 -7.40 12.83
CA PHE A 623 15.08 -5.96 12.92
C PHE A 623 13.98 -4.88 12.75
N LYS A 624 12.70 -5.12 13.04
CA LYS A 624 11.76 -3.99 13.32
C LYS A 624 10.94 -4.25 14.57
N ASN A 625 10.87 -3.24 15.44
CA ASN A 625 10.13 -3.17 16.70
C ASN A 625 10.69 -3.94 17.91
N GLU A 626 11.94 -4.43 17.87
CA GLU A 626 12.51 -5.13 19.04
C GLU A 626 12.46 -4.29 20.32
N SER A 627 12.81 -3.01 20.27
CA SER A 627 12.73 -2.11 21.42
C SER A 627 11.30 -2.01 21.98
N GLU A 628 10.28 -1.88 21.12
CA GLU A 628 8.88 -1.79 21.53
C GLU A 628 8.37 -3.12 22.10
N ILE A 629 8.77 -4.24 21.50
CA ILE A 629 8.43 -5.58 22.01
C ILE A 629 9.05 -5.80 23.40
N TYR A 630 10.32 -5.42 23.60
CA TYR A 630 10.96 -5.45 24.91
C TYR A 630 10.28 -4.52 25.92
N ALA A 631 9.82 -3.33 25.50
CA ALA A 631 9.05 -2.43 26.37
C ALA A 631 7.70 -3.03 26.78
N ASN A 632 7.00 -3.68 25.85
CA ASN A 632 5.73 -4.36 26.13
C ASN A 632 5.93 -5.59 27.05
N ILE A 633 6.98 -6.40 26.81
CA ILE A 633 7.38 -7.48 27.73
C ILE A 633 7.67 -6.92 29.13
N ALA A 634 8.41 -5.81 29.21
CA ALA A 634 8.71 -5.16 30.49
C ALA A 634 7.46 -4.71 31.23
N LYS A 635 6.49 -4.14 30.50
CA LYS A 635 5.17 -3.75 31.03
C LYS A 635 4.39 -4.96 31.55
N CYS A 636 4.35 -6.06 30.80
CA CYS A 636 3.69 -7.30 31.25
C CYS A 636 4.34 -7.87 32.52
N TYR A 637 5.68 -7.92 32.58
CA TYR A 637 6.38 -8.36 33.80
C TYR A 637 6.14 -7.42 34.98
N PHE A 638 6.05 -6.12 34.74
CA PHE A 638 5.71 -5.15 35.79
C PHE A 638 4.31 -5.41 36.34
N SER A 639 3.31 -5.63 35.47
CA SER A 639 1.94 -5.98 35.86
C SER A 639 1.84 -7.31 36.63
N LEU A 640 2.77 -8.24 36.40
CA LEU A 640 2.88 -9.50 37.14
C LEU A 640 3.73 -9.39 38.42
N SER A 641 4.11 -8.18 38.85
CA SER A 641 5.01 -7.93 39.99
C SER A 641 6.40 -8.58 39.86
N LYS A 642 6.83 -8.98 38.65
CA LYS A 642 8.14 -9.57 38.36
C LYS A 642 9.16 -8.45 38.08
N TYR A 643 9.38 -7.56 39.04
CA TYR A 643 10.12 -6.29 38.86
C TYR A 643 11.56 -6.46 38.36
N LYS A 644 12.27 -7.53 38.74
CA LYS A 644 13.64 -7.81 38.24
C LYS A 644 13.65 -8.06 36.72
N LEU A 645 12.67 -8.80 36.22
CA LEU A 645 12.52 -9.08 34.79
C LEU A 645 12.00 -7.85 34.04
N ALA A 646 11.09 -7.08 34.65
CA ALA A 646 10.62 -5.82 34.08
C ALA A 646 11.77 -4.82 33.88
N ALA A 647 12.62 -4.62 34.89
CA ALA A 647 13.81 -3.77 34.78
C ALA A 647 14.77 -4.25 33.68
N LYS A 648 15.07 -5.56 33.63
CA LYS A 648 15.97 -6.14 32.62
C LYS A 648 15.48 -5.87 31.19
N ASN A 649 14.20 -6.12 30.91
CA ASN A 649 13.64 -5.93 29.57
C ASN A 649 13.48 -4.44 29.21
N ALA A 650 13.16 -3.59 30.19
CA ALA A 650 13.10 -2.14 29.99
C ALA A 650 14.49 -1.56 29.65
N VAL A 651 15.55 -2.00 30.34
CA VAL A 651 16.94 -1.63 29.99
C VAL A 651 17.31 -2.13 28.61
N LYS A 652 16.96 -3.39 28.26
CA LYS A 652 17.21 -3.91 26.91
C LYS A 652 16.52 -3.08 25.83
N SER A 653 15.28 -2.64 26.09
CA SER A 653 14.55 -1.73 25.21
C SER A 653 15.26 -0.37 25.04
N ILE A 654 15.84 0.18 26.11
CA ILE A 654 16.62 1.44 26.10
C ILE A 654 17.92 1.28 25.30
N GLU A 655 18.64 0.16 25.47
CA GLU A 655 19.86 -0.14 24.70
C GLU A 655 19.60 -0.12 23.20
N ILE A 656 18.42 -0.58 22.78
CA ILE A 656 18.02 -0.63 21.37
C ILE A 656 17.46 0.72 20.90
N ASN A 657 16.67 1.41 21.73
CA ASN A 657 16.14 2.75 21.45
C ASN A 657 16.21 3.63 22.70
N TYR A 658 17.25 4.46 22.76
CA TYR A 658 17.48 5.39 23.86
C TYR A 658 16.48 6.56 23.90
N GLN A 659 15.59 6.68 22.92
CA GLN A 659 14.50 7.66 22.90
C GLN A 659 13.18 7.11 23.49
N SER A 660 13.18 5.87 24.02
CA SER A 660 11.95 5.26 24.57
C SER A 660 11.63 5.75 25.99
N THR A 661 10.87 6.85 26.09
CA THR A 661 10.38 7.42 27.36
C THR A 661 9.69 6.38 28.24
N ILE A 662 8.86 5.51 27.65
CA ILE A 662 8.11 4.49 28.39
C ILE A 662 9.04 3.45 29.03
N SER A 663 10.14 3.09 28.36
CA SER A 663 11.12 2.13 28.87
C SER A 663 11.90 2.70 30.06
N TYR A 664 12.28 3.99 30.00
CA TYR A 664 12.88 4.69 31.14
C TYR A 664 11.96 4.68 32.36
N LEU A 665 10.67 4.96 32.18
CA LEU A 665 9.69 4.95 33.26
C LEU A 665 9.50 3.55 33.87
N ILE A 666 9.40 2.51 33.05
CA ILE A 666 9.24 1.14 33.53
C ILE A 666 10.51 0.70 34.29
N ALA A 667 11.70 0.99 33.77
CA ALA A 667 12.96 0.69 34.45
C ALA A 667 13.07 1.42 35.80
N PHE A 668 12.81 2.73 35.82
CA PHE A 668 12.78 3.55 37.05
C PHE A 668 11.83 2.97 38.11
N ARG A 669 10.56 2.74 37.74
CA ARG A 669 9.55 2.20 38.67
C ARG A 669 9.92 0.80 39.16
N SER A 670 10.48 -0.03 38.28
CA SER A 670 10.93 -1.39 38.63
C SER A 670 12.08 -1.34 39.64
N TYR A 671 13.09 -0.49 39.44
CA TYR A 671 14.19 -0.33 40.39
C TYR A 671 13.75 0.27 41.73
N ASN A 672 12.77 1.18 41.74
CA ASN A 672 12.17 1.66 42.99
C ASN A 672 11.47 0.52 43.75
N LYS A 673 10.69 -0.33 43.08
CA LYS A 673 10.04 -1.50 43.69
C LYS A 673 11.05 -2.54 44.21
N LEU A 674 12.27 -2.54 43.69
CA LEU A 674 13.38 -3.39 44.14
C LEU A 674 14.29 -2.70 45.19
N ASN A 675 13.92 -1.52 45.70
CA ASN A 675 14.72 -0.72 46.64
C ASN A 675 16.14 -0.39 46.12
N ARG A 676 16.31 -0.23 44.80
CA ARG A 676 17.58 0.11 44.13
C ARG A 676 17.65 1.61 43.79
N SER A 677 17.57 2.47 44.80
CA SER A 677 17.41 3.92 44.64
C SER A 677 18.50 4.60 43.79
N ARG A 678 19.76 4.15 43.89
CA ARG A 678 20.87 4.69 43.08
C ARG A 678 20.71 4.38 41.58
N LEU A 679 20.34 3.14 41.24
CA LEU A 679 20.09 2.74 39.84
C LEU A 679 18.86 3.43 39.28
N SER A 680 17.80 3.51 40.07
CA SER A 680 16.57 4.22 39.73
C SER A 680 16.83 5.68 39.35
N LEU A 681 17.58 6.41 40.19
CA LEU A 681 17.96 7.80 39.94
C LEU A 681 18.81 7.95 38.67
N ASN A 682 19.79 7.07 38.46
CA ASN A 682 20.66 7.11 37.30
C ASN A 682 19.90 6.89 35.99
N ILE A 683 18.98 5.93 35.97
CA ILE A 683 18.10 5.67 34.82
C ILE A 683 17.27 6.91 34.50
N LEU A 684 16.66 7.52 35.51
CA LEU A 684 15.78 8.66 35.29
C LEU A 684 16.53 9.92 34.81
N LYS A 685 17.72 10.18 35.36
CA LYS A 685 18.63 11.23 34.86
C LYS A 685 19.05 10.99 33.41
N SER A 686 19.39 9.75 33.07
CA SER A 686 19.71 9.35 31.69
C SER A 686 18.51 9.57 30.76
N GLY A 687 17.31 9.21 31.21
CA GLY A 687 16.06 9.44 30.48
C GLY A 687 15.83 10.91 30.16
N VAL A 688 15.96 11.79 31.16
CA VAL A 688 15.83 13.24 30.99
C VAL A 688 16.87 13.80 30.01
N LYS A 689 18.13 13.35 30.11
CA LYS A 689 19.21 13.76 29.20
C LYS A 689 18.92 13.38 27.75
N ASN A 690 18.45 12.15 27.53
CA ASN A 690 18.23 11.60 26.20
C ASN A 690 16.89 12.04 25.59
N ASN A 691 15.95 12.51 26.40
CA ASN A 691 14.59 12.87 26.00
C ASN A 691 14.20 14.26 26.56
N PRO A 692 14.86 15.34 26.12
CA PRO A 692 14.77 16.64 26.79
C PRO A 692 13.42 17.34 26.68
N LYS A 693 12.54 16.90 25.78
CA LYS A 693 11.17 17.43 25.58
C LYS A 693 10.10 16.65 26.37
N GLU A 694 10.46 15.54 27.00
CA GLU A 694 9.49 14.62 27.62
C GLU A 694 9.21 15.00 29.08
N GLY A 695 8.21 15.88 29.27
CA GLY A 695 7.87 16.44 30.58
C GLY A 695 7.60 15.40 31.68
N ILE A 696 7.09 14.21 31.34
CA ILE A 696 6.84 13.15 32.32
C ILE A 696 8.10 12.68 33.07
N LEU A 697 9.26 12.66 32.39
CA LEU A 697 10.52 12.23 33.01
C LEU A 697 11.03 13.26 34.02
N TYR A 698 10.87 14.54 33.70
CA TYR A 698 11.19 15.64 34.62
C TYR A 698 10.27 15.62 35.83
N LEU A 699 8.99 15.31 35.65
CA LEU A 699 8.01 15.22 36.72
C LEU A 699 8.37 14.10 37.71
N GLU A 700 8.62 12.89 37.22
CA GLU A 700 9.02 11.74 38.05
C GLU A 700 10.35 12.01 38.77
N LEU A 701 11.27 12.75 38.14
CA LEU A 701 12.56 13.10 38.76
C LEU A 701 12.39 14.14 39.86
N ALA A 702 11.51 15.11 39.65
CA ALA A 702 11.16 16.11 40.65
C ALA A 702 10.49 15.43 41.86
N GLU A 703 9.53 14.53 41.65
CA GLU A 703 8.90 13.76 42.73
C GLU A 703 9.93 12.91 43.50
N PHE A 704 10.86 12.26 42.79
CA PHE A 704 11.94 11.52 43.44
C PHE A 704 12.78 12.42 44.35
N TYR A 705 13.13 13.63 43.90
CA TYR A 705 13.90 14.59 44.70
C TYR A 705 13.12 15.21 45.85
N ILE A 706 11.82 15.43 45.72
CA ILE A 706 10.94 15.86 46.83
C ILE A 706 10.99 14.81 47.95
N LYS A 707 10.81 13.53 47.60
CA LYS A 707 10.87 12.43 48.59
C LYS A 707 12.22 12.33 49.30
N ASN A 708 13.30 12.82 48.66
CA ASN A 708 14.65 12.81 49.20
C ASN A 708 15.09 14.20 49.73
N LYS A 709 14.16 15.14 49.93
CA LYS A 709 14.41 16.49 50.48
C LYS A 709 15.47 17.30 49.71
N LYS A 710 15.55 17.16 48.38
CA LYS A 710 16.52 17.87 47.51
C LYS A 710 15.91 19.11 46.83
N ASN A 711 15.46 20.10 47.62
CA ASN A 711 14.67 21.23 47.14
C ASN A 711 15.31 22.05 46.00
N LYS A 712 16.64 22.29 46.05
CA LYS A 712 17.37 23.03 45.00
C LYS A 712 17.29 22.36 43.62
N GLU A 713 17.33 21.04 43.57
CA GLU A 713 17.26 20.28 42.32
C GLU A 713 15.81 20.24 41.79
N VAL A 714 14.82 20.20 42.68
CA VAL A 714 13.41 20.24 42.29
C VAL A 714 13.05 21.55 41.60
N ILE A 715 13.52 22.70 42.11
CA ILE A 715 13.27 24.02 41.51
C ILE A 715 13.77 24.08 40.06
N LYS A 716 14.96 23.52 39.76
CA LYS A 716 15.50 23.46 38.39
C LYS A 716 14.59 22.66 37.45
N LEU A 717 14.08 21.52 37.92
CA LEU A 717 13.18 20.66 37.13
C LEU A 717 11.81 21.31 36.93
N ILE A 718 11.29 22.02 37.93
CA ILE A 718 10.02 22.75 37.82
C ILE A 718 10.12 23.88 36.79
N LYS A 719 11.21 24.66 36.77
CA LYS A 719 11.44 25.66 35.71
C LYS A 719 11.39 25.03 34.31
N LYS A 720 11.96 23.83 34.17
CA LYS A 720 11.93 23.10 32.90
C LYS A 720 10.53 22.59 32.55
N LEU A 721 9.76 22.10 33.52
CA LEU A 721 8.37 21.68 33.34
C LEU A 721 7.46 22.85 32.92
N ILE A 722 7.69 24.04 33.47
CA ILE A 722 6.99 25.28 33.06
C ILE A 722 7.34 25.64 31.62
N GLN A 723 8.63 25.60 31.25
CA GLN A 723 9.08 25.85 29.87
C GLN A 723 8.46 24.86 28.87
N LEU A 724 8.21 23.61 29.29
CA LEU A 724 7.58 22.58 28.47
C LEU A 724 6.03 22.62 28.52
N GLU A 725 5.44 23.57 29.26
CA GLU A 725 4.00 23.68 29.51
C GLU A 725 3.35 22.37 30.02
N TYR A 726 4.13 21.54 30.72
CA TYR A 726 3.71 20.17 31.04
C TYR A 726 3.00 20.09 32.40
N ARG A 727 1.68 19.80 32.38
CA ARG A 727 0.83 19.62 33.58
C ARG A 727 0.96 20.77 34.59
N LEU A 728 0.91 22.01 34.12
CA LEU A 728 1.06 23.23 34.94
C LEU A 728 0.25 23.24 36.26
N PRO A 729 -1.03 22.80 36.31
CA PRO A 729 -1.78 22.75 37.58
C PRO A 729 -1.14 21.86 38.64
N TYR A 730 -0.55 20.72 38.22
CA TYR A 730 0.13 19.79 39.11
C TYR A 730 1.50 20.35 39.56
N VAL A 731 2.22 20.99 38.65
CA VAL A 731 3.50 21.66 38.93
C VAL A 731 3.33 22.78 39.95
N CYS A 732 2.25 23.58 39.85
CA CYS A 732 1.91 24.61 40.83
C CYS A 732 1.61 24.02 42.21
N LYS A 733 0.95 22.86 42.28
CA LYS A 733 0.73 22.14 43.55
C LYS A 733 2.03 21.64 44.16
N MET A 734 2.95 21.13 43.34
CA MET A 734 4.28 20.71 43.80
C MET A 734 5.09 21.89 44.37
N LEU A 735 5.03 23.06 43.73
CA LEU A 735 5.68 24.28 44.24
C LEU A 735 5.17 24.65 45.64
N LYS A 736 3.85 24.65 45.84
CA LYS A 736 3.23 24.94 47.15
C LYS A 736 3.67 23.98 48.26
N ASN A 737 3.90 22.71 47.92
CA ASN A 737 4.37 21.71 48.89
C ASN A 737 5.85 21.87 49.25
N ILE A 738 6.65 22.51 48.40
CA ILE A 738 8.08 22.74 48.63
C ILE A 738 8.30 24.08 49.33
N SER A 739 7.46 25.10 49.09
CA SER A 739 7.55 26.41 49.74
C SER A 739 7.14 26.42 51.22
N ASN A 740 6.58 25.33 51.73
CA ASN A 740 6.19 25.15 53.13
C ASN A 740 7.24 24.36 53.96
N ASN A 741 8.45 24.13 53.41
CA ASN A 741 9.64 23.59 54.09
C ASN A 741 10.86 24.43 53.70
#